data_AF-A0A1X2ZJI3-F1
#
_entry.id   AF-A0A1X2ZJI3-F1
#
_cell.length_a   1.000
_cell.length_b   1.000
_cell.length_c   1.000
_cell.angle_alpha   90.00
_cell.angle_beta   90.00
_cell.angle_gamma   90.00
#
_symmetry.space_group_name_H-M   'P 1'
#
loop_
_entity.id
_entity.type
_entity.pdbx_description
1 polymer ?
#
loop_
_entity_poly.entity_id
_entity_poly.type
_entity_poly.pdbx_seq_one_letter_code
_entity_poly.pdbx_strand_id
1 'polypeptide(L)'
;MWDLAAAAQLATAQAQLASANASVASGQTQLQAARTQLAQGQNQLSDSWNQLANGKTQLDAAREQLETSKTVLDKVGATLGKWEQTGITGKLYEQIRGKYDMAINQYNEACAEYNRQLNAYNAGLQQYQNAVARLDQGSQAYRSNADNLAQASKQIAEKQNELGKAVSQAGKQVADGVTQLIQGQRDIDKAETEYQSKLAEFNAQKPEAERKISEAERQITLAEEKIDNLTVPAYSVSGRREGLTSQGYCVYMVIEGIVAKLADIFPIFLYFVAALVTFSTMGRMVDEERTNSGTLKALGYGNADVMLKFTVYGFAASTLGTCIGVLAGHTLLPLIVAHAYSAGFTMPDIMLKFHPWITMAAFALAWISAVVPAWLAASKELREKPASLLLPKPPAKGSKILLEHFPPLWNRLNFTHKVTARNIFRYKTRMFMTIFGVCGAVSLLTAGLAVQSSIGQIGNRQFEELIHYDLIVAEESDTNSAQREEIATTLKGKTVQSSTAVRYEELSKTAGKENDKQSITLLATDDAYNFNEYLTLRDRKTHQPQILVNNGAVISERLAEMLNVSVGDTFTVNDENGAQRTIKVAGISEMYIGHFIFMNAQCYEHVFGDQYSTNAYMVRLKDHSNANTERQGAKFMKLAAVRGVVQNTTQKNMVSTIVGSLNQIMEVLILVAVLLAVVILYDLTNLNVSERIRELSTIKVLGFHTSETTMYIYRETILLSLLGILAGYGFGEWLHRYIITEVPPDEVMFDPAISWIALAAPAIVVAVVLAVLGWIVYRQLETVDMLEALKSVE
;
A
#
# COMPACT_ATOMS: atom_id res chain seq x y z
N MET A 1 -63.97 27.44 -104.92
CA MET A 1 -63.05 26.41 -104.35
C MET A 1 -61.98 26.99 -103.41
N TRP A 2 -61.83 28.33 -103.30
CA TRP A 2 -60.85 28.95 -102.40
C TRP A 2 -61.39 29.28 -100.98
N ASP A 3 -62.72 29.38 -100.77
CA ASP A 3 -63.31 29.65 -99.44
C ASP A 3 -63.37 28.44 -98.48
N LEU A 4 -63.45 27.22 -99.01
CA LEU A 4 -63.51 26.01 -98.17
C LEU A 4 -62.16 25.65 -97.54
N ALA A 5 -61.04 26.04 -98.16
CA ALA A 5 -59.70 25.77 -97.65
C ALA A 5 -59.34 26.70 -96.47
N ALA A 6 -59.71 27.98 -96.53
CA ALA A 6 -59.46 28.95 -95.47
C ALA A 6 -60.32 28.68 -94.22
N ALA A 7 -61.61 28.33 -94.41
CA ALA A 7 -62.49 27.95 -93.31
C ALA A 7 -62.04 26.64 -92.62
N ALA A 8 -61.57 25.65 -93.39
CA ALA A 8 -61.01 24.41 -92.84
C ALA A 8 -59.70 24.64 -92.06
N GLN A 9 -58.83 25.53 -92.54
CA GLN A 9 -57.61 25.91 -91.82
C GLN A 9 -57.91 26.68 -90.53
N LEU A 10 -58.87 27.60 -90.54
CA LEU A 10 -59.27 28.35 -89.35
C LEU A 10 -59.93 27.44 -88.30
N ALA A 11 -60.81 26.53 -88.72
CA ALA A 11 -61.43 25.54 -87.83
C ALA A 11 -60.39 24.57 -87.23
N THR A 12 -59.40 24.15 -88.02
CA THR A 12 -58.30 23.30 -87.54
C THR A 12 -57.42 24.05 -86.53
N ALA A 13 -57.08 25.31 -86.80
CA ALA A 13 -56.31 26.15 -85.89
C ALA A 13 -57.07 26.44 -84.59
N GLN A 14 -58.38 26.70 -84.66
CA GLN A 14 -59.24 26.87 -83.49
C GLN A 14 -59.37 25.59 -82.65
N ALA A 15 -59.50 24.42 -83.29
CA ALA A 15 -59.54 23.14 -82.59
C ALA A 15 -58.20 22.82 -81.90
N GLN A 16 -57.07 23.11 -82.55
CA GLN A 16 -55.74 22.97 -81.96
C GLN A 16 -55.52 23.94 -80.79
N LEU A 17 -55.99 25.18 -80.90
CA LEU A 17 -55.92 26.17 -79.82
C LEU A 17 -56.80 25.79 -78.63
N ALA A 18 -58.00 25.24 -78.88
CA ALA A 18 -58.87 24.71 -77.84
C ALA A 18 -58.23 23.53 -77.09
N SER A 19 -57.55 22.62 -77.82
CA SER A 19 -56.79 21.52 -77.23
C SER A 19 -55.58 21.99 -76.40
N ALA A 20 -54.85 23.00 -76.88
CA ALA A 20 -53.73 23.61 -76.14
C ALA A 20 -54.22 24.35 -74.88
N ASN A 21 -55.34 25.09 -74.97
CA ASN A 21 -56.00 25.73 -73.82
C ASN A 21 -56.47 24.70 -72.78
N ALA A 22 -57.03 23.58 -73.21
CA ALA A 22 -57.41 22.48 -72.32
C ALA A 22 -56.18 21.88 -71.61
N SER A 23 -55.05 21.79 -72.30
CA SER A 23 -53.78 21.31 -71.74
C SER A 23 -53.21 22.27 -70.68
N VAL A 24 -53.32 23.59 -70.89
CA VAL A 24 -52.95 24.59 -69.87
C VAL A 24 -53.89 24.59 -68.67
N ALA A 25 -55.20 24.47 -68.89
CA ALA A 25 -56.15 24.32 -67.79
C ALA A 25 -55.86 23.05 -66.96
N SER A 26 -55.51 21.94 -67.62
CA SER A 26 -55.05 20.72 -66.96
C SER A 26 -53.74 20.95 -66.18
N GLY A 27 -52.74 21.60 -66.78
CA GLY A 27 -51.47 21.92 -66.13
C GLY A 27 -51.61 22.86 -64.92
N GLN A 28 -52.50 23.86 -65.00
CA GLN A 28 -52.84 24.74 -63.88
C GLN A 28 -53.49 23.96 -62.74
N THR A 29 -54.40 23.04 -63.06
CA THR A 29 -55.06 22.18 -62.09
C THR A 29 -54.05 21.25 -61.38
N GLN A 30 -53.12 20.66 -62.14
CA GLN A 30 -52.06 19.80 -61.61
C GLN A 30 -51.05 20.57 -60.76
N LEU A 31 -50.65 21.77 -61.19
CA LEU A 31 -49.74 22.64 -60.42
C LEU A 31 -50.40 23.12 -59.11
N GLN A 32 -51.68 23.46 -59.15
CA GLN A 32 -52.43 23.83 -57.94
C GLN A 32 -52.52 22.65 -56.96
N ALA A 33 -52.79 21.43 -57.46
CA ALA A 33 -52.76 20.22 -56.64
C ALA A 33 -51.38 19.96 -56.02
N ALA A 34 -50.30 20.12 -56.80
CA ALA A 34 -48.93 19.99 -56.31
C ALA A 34 -48.56 21.07 -55.27
N ARG A 35 -49.07 22.29 -55.43
CA ARG A 35 -48.89 23.39 -54.46
C ARG A 35 -49.59 23.09 -53.13
N THR A 36 -50.80 22.52 -53.19
CA THR A 36 -51.51 22.04 -52.00
C THR A 36 -50.74 20.90 -51.32
N GLN A 37 -50.18 19.97 -52.09
CA GLN A 37 -49.39 18.86 -51.55
C GLN A 37 -48.07 19.33 -50.91
N LEU A 38 -47.42 20.33 -51.49
CA LEU A 38 -46.23 20.98 -50.90
C LEU A 38 -46.57 21.65 -49.57
N ALA A 39 -47.64 22.44 -49.52
CA ALA A 39 -48.08 23.11 -48.30
C ALA A 39 -48.47 22.10 -47.20
N GLN A 40 -49.11 20.99 -47.56
CA GLN A 40 -49.39 19.89 -46.64
C GLN A 40 -48.10 19.25 -46.10
N GLY A 41 -47.09 19.03 -46.95
CA GLY A 41 -45.78 18.54 -46.54
C GLY A 41 -45.05 19.48 -45.59
N GLN A 42 -45.13 20.80 -45.83
CA GLN A 42 -44.52 21.82 -44.96
C GLN A 42 -45.18 21.84 -43.58
N ASN A 43 -46.50 21.77 -43.52
CA ASN A 43 -47.24 21.71 -42.25
C ASN A 43 -46.92 20.42 -41.48
N GLN A 44 -46.90 19.27 -42.16
CA GLN A 44 -46.54 17.98 -41.54
C GLN A 44 -45.11 17.96 -41.01
N LEU A 45 -44.16 18.60 -41.71
CA LEU A 45 -42.78 18.73 -41.25
C LEU A 45 -42.69 19.58 -39.99
N SER A 46 -43.40 20.71 -39.95
CA SER A 46 -43.48 21.57 -38.76
C SER A 46 -44.11 20.85 -37.57
N ASP A 47 -45.20 20.11 -37.78
CA ASP A 47 -45.88 19.37 -36.72
C ASP A 47 -45.01 18.22 -36.17
N SER A 48 -44.37 17.45 -37.05
CA SER A 48 -43.47 16.36 -36.65
C SER A 48 -42.19 16.87 -35.98
N TRP A 49 -41.67 18.03 -36.39
CA TRP A 49 -40.57 18.69 -35.69
C TRP A 49 -40.93 19.09 -34.26
N ASN A 50 -42.11 19.68 -34.05
CA ASN A 50 -42.59 20.05 -32.73
C ASN A 50 -42.78 18.81 -31.84
N GLN A 51 -43.29 17.70 -32.39
CA GLN A 51 -43.41 16.43 -31.67
C GLN A 51 -42.04 15.84 -31.31
N LEU A 52 -41.07 15.90 -32.22
CA LEU A 52 -39.70 15.43 -31.97
C LEU A 52 -38.99 16.27 -30.89
N ALA A 53 -39.13 17.59 -30.93
CA ALA A 53 -38.59 18.50 -29.93
C ALA A 53 -39.20 18.28 -28.54
N ASN A 54 -40.52 18.08 -28.48
CA ASN A 54 -41.21 17.72 -27.24
C ASN A 54 -40.77 16.35 -26.71
N GLY A 55 -40.65 15.35 -27.58
CA GLY A 55 -40.15 14.02 -27.23
C GLY A 55 -38.70 14.06 -26.71
N LYS A 56 -37.84 14.91 -27.28
CA LYS A 56 -36.47 15.11 -26.79
C LYS A 56 -36.45 15.69 -25.37
N THR A 57 -37.28 16.70 -25.12
CA THR A 57 -37.40 17.32 -23.80
C THR A 57 -37.88 16.32 -22.75
N GLN A 58 -38.87 15.48 -23.09
CA GLN A 58 -39.38 14.44 -22.20
C GLN A 58 -38.34 13.33 -21.95
N LEU A 59 -37.57 12.94 -22.97
CA LEU A 59 -36.49 11.97 -22.84
C LEU A 59 -35.35 12.49 -21.94
N ASP A 60 -34.98 13.77 -22.06
CA ASP A 60 -33.97 14.38 -21.20
C ASP A 60 -34.43 14.47 -19.74
N ALA A 61 -35.70 14.82 -19.50
CA ALA A 61 -36.28 14.81 -18.15
C ALA A 61 -36.32 13.39 -17.56
N ALA A 62 -36.68 12.37 -18.35
CA ALA A 62 -36.66 10.98 -17.91
C ALA A 62 -35.23 10.47 -17.62
N ARG A 63 -34.23 10.96 -18.37
CA ARG A 63 -32.82 10.67 -18.11
C ARG A 63 -32.35 11.26 -16.78
N GLU A 64 -32.70 12.52 -16.50
CA GLU A 64 -32.35 13.18 -15.23
C GLU A 64 -32.98 12.46 -14.02
N GLN A 65 -34.25 12.02 -14.15
CA GLN A 65 -34.92 11.19 -13.13
C GLN A 65 -34.21 9.85 -12.94
N LEU A 66 -33.78 9.19 -14.02
CA LEU A 66 -33.04 7.93 -13.95
C LEU A 66 -31.69 8.08 -13.24
N GLU A 67 -30.92 9.13 -13.57
CA GLU A 67 -29.64 9.44 -12.92
C GLU A 67 -29.82 9.77 -11.42
N THR A 68 -30.90 10.47 -11.07
CA THR A 68 -31.27 10.77 -9.68
C THR A 68 -31.61 9.50 -8.90
N SER A 69 -32.50 8.65 -9.45
CA SER A 69 -32.89 7.38 -8.82
C SER A 69 -31.70 6.43 -8.66
N LYS A 70 -30.79 6.40 -9.64
CA LYS A 70 -29.55 5.63 -9.59
C LYS A 70 -28.66 6.08 -8.43
N THR A 71 -28.47 7.39 -8.28
CA THR A 71 -27.66 7.97 -7.21
C THR A 71 -28.20 7.61 -5.81
N VAL A 72 -29.53 7.58 -5.66
CA VAL A 72 -30.18 7.16 -4.41
C VAL A 72 -29.97 5.67 -4.15
N LEU A 73 -30.17 4.83 -5.17
CA LEU A 73 -29.94 3.38 -5.08
C LEU A 73 -28.49 3.06 -4.69
N ASP A 74 -27.51 3.70 -5.32
CA ASP A 74 -26.09 3.49 -5.05
C ASP A 74 -25.73 3.88 -3.61
N LYS A 75 -26.26 5.01 -3.11
CA LYS A 75 -26.02 5.44 -1.72
C LYS A 75 -26.62 4.49 -0.69
N VAL A 76 -27.86 4.05 -0.90
CA VAL A 76 -28.54 3.13 0.04
C VAL A 76 -27.91 1.74 -0.04
N GLY A 77 -27.55 1.27 -1.24
CA GLY A 77 -26.87 0.00 -1.46
C GLY A 77 -25.47 -0.04 -0.82
N ALA A 78 -24.68 1.03 -0.97
CA ALA A 78 -23.38 1.14 -0.30
C ALA A 78 -23.52 1.15 1.24
N THR A 79 -24.61 1.70 1.77
CA THR A 79 -24.89 1.69 3.22
C THR A 79 -25.29 0.30 3.70
N LEU A 80 -26.18 -0.38 2.97
CA LEU A 80 -26.63 -1.74 3.29
C LEU A 80 -25.47 -2.75 3.21
N GLY A 81 -24.65 -2.69 2.15
CA GLY A 81 -23.49 -3.57 1.99
C GLY A 81 -22.45 -3.40 3.10
N LYS A 82 -22.25 -2.18 3.61
CA LYS A 82 -21.40 -1.95 4.79
C LYS A 82 -21.99 -2.58 6.06
N TRP A 83 -23.31 -2.65 6.19
CA TRP A 83 -23.99 -3.20 7.37
C TRP A 83 -24.12 -4.73 7.33
N GLU A 84 -24.27 -5.32 6.14
CA GLU A 84 -24.23 -6.78 5.96
C GLU A 84 -22.88 -7.35 6.41
N GLN A 85 -21.78 -6.64 6.12
CA GLN A 85 -20.43 -7.05 6.51
C GLN A 85 -20.14 -6.96 8.02
N THR A 86 -20.92 -6.17 8.78
CA THR A 86 -20.75 -6.03 10.24
C THR A 86 -21.62 -7.01 11.04
N GLY A 87 -22.49 -7.80 10.39
CA GLY A 87 -23.37 -8.76 11.05
C GLY A 87 -24.50 -8.11 11.87
N ILE A 88 -24.80 -6.83 11.64
CA ILE A 88 -25.87 -6.10 12.34
C ILE A 88 -27.23 -6.64 11.90
N THR A 89 -27.95 -7.29 12.81
CA THR A 89 -29.32 -7.78 12.60
C THR A 89 -30.30 -7.07 13.53
N GLY A 90 -31.50 -6.72 13.04
CA GLY A 90 -32.57 -6.12 13.86
C GLY A 90 -33.44 -5.11 13.11
N LYS A 91 -34.34 -4.43 13.83
CA LYS A 91 -35.35 -3.51 13.25
C LYS A 91 -34.76 -2.39 12.38
N LEU A 92 -33.58 -1.87 12.73
CA LEU A 92 -32.93 -0.80 11.99
C LEU A 92 -32.34 -1.29 10.66
N TYR A 93 -31.82 -2.53 10.63
CA TYR A 93 -31.34 -3.18 9.42
C TYR A 93 -32.50 -3.45 8.44
N GLU A 94 -33.62 -3.98 8.94
CA GLU A 94 -34.83 -4.19 8.13
C GLU A 94 -35.41 -2.87 7.57
N GLN A 95 -35.31 -1.77 8.32
CA GLN A 95 -35.71 -0.44 7.81
C GLN A 95 -34.83 0.05 6.66
N ILE A 96 -33.51 -0.15 6.71
CA ILE A 96 -32.61 0.25 5.61
C ILE A 96 -32.76 -0.70 4.42
N ARG A 97 -32.93 -2.00 4.64
CA ARG A 97 -33.26 -2.95 3.59
C ARG A 97 -34.56 -2.60 2.87
N GLY A 98 -35.61 -2.22 3.62
CA GLY A 98 -36.86 -1.72 3.04
C GLY A 98 -36.66 -0.44 2.20
N LYS A 99 -35.77 0.48 2.62
CA LYS A 99 -35.42 1.66 1.81
C LYS A 99 -34.65 1.29 0.54
N TYR A 100 -33.81 0.26 0.58
CA TYR A 100 -33.12 -0.26 -0.60
C TYR A 100 -34.11 -0.86 -1.60
N ASP A 101 -35.06 -1.67 -1.11
CA ASP A 101 -36.12 -2.26 -1.94
C ASP A 101 -37.05 -1.18 -2.55
N MET A 102 -37.28 -0.06 -1.84
CA MET A 102 -37.98 1.08 -2.42
C MET A 102 -37.15 1.79 -3.50
N ALA A 103 -35.85 2.00 -3.25
CA ALA A 103 -34.96 2.67 -4.19
C ALA A 103 -34.76 1.86 -5.48
N ILE A 104 -34.69 0.53 -5.40
CA ILE A 104 -34.56 -0.32 -6.58
C ILE A 104 -35.84 -0.32 -7.43
N ASN A 105 -37.02 -0.28 -6.78
CA ASN A 105 -38.29 -0.14 -7.49
C ASN A 105 -38.40 1.21 -8.20
N GLN A 106 -38.02 2.30 -7.54
CA GLN A 106 -37.98 3.65 -8.14
C GLN A 106 -36.99 3.74 -9.31
N TYR A 107 -35.84 3.07 -9.22
CA TYR A 107 -34.88 2.99 -10.32
C TYR A 107 -35.45 2.19 -11.50
N ASN A 108 -36.12 1.07 -11.25
CA ASN A 108 -36.74 0.26 -12.29
C ASN A 108 -37.90 1.00 -12.99
N GLU A 109 -38.71 1.75 -12.24
CA GLU A 109 -39.74 2.63 -12.79
C GLU A 109 -39.14 3.74 -13.68
N ALA A 110 -38.05 4.38 -13.22
CA ALA A 110 -37.35 5.39 -14.02
C ALA A 110 -36.72 4.80 -15.29
N CYS A 111 -36.19 3.57 -15.24
CA CYS A 111 -35.72 2.84 -16.43
C CYS A 111 -36.86 2.58 -17.42
N ALA A 112 -38.02 2.15 -16.93
CA ALA A 112 -39.19 1.89 -17.76
C ALA A 112 -39.71 3.17 -18.42
N GLU A 113 -39.74 4.29 -17.68
CA GLU A 113 -40.15 5.58 -18.21
C GLU A 113 -39.14 6.14 -19.22
N TYR A 114 -37.84 6.06 -18.96
CA TYR A 114 -36.79 6.41 -19.91
C TYR A 114 -36.93 5.63 -21.23
N ASN A 115 -37.12 4.32 -21.14
CA ASN A 115 -37.33 3.48 -22.32
C ASN A 115 -38.61 3.83 -23.08
N ARG A 116 -39.69 4.19 -22.37
CA ARG A 116 -40.94 4.66 -22.98
C ARG A 116 -40.73 5.97 -23.73
N GLN A 117 -40.03 6.93 -23.14
CA GLN A 117 -39.73 8.21 -23.79
C GLN A 117 -38.74 8.07 -24.94
N LEU A 118 -37.79 7.14 -24.85
CA LEU A 118 -36.86 6.83 -25.93
C LEU A 118 -37.61 6.26 -27.15
N ASN A 119 -38.57 5.37 -26.92
CA ASN A 119 -39.42 4.85 -27.99
C ASN A 119 -40.32 5.93 -28.59
N ALA A 120 -40.86 6.84 -27.78
CA ALA A 120 -41.65 7.97 -28.27
C ALA A 120 -40.81 8.95 -29.12
N TYR A 121 -39.57 9.24 -28.69
CA TYR A 121 -38.61 10.05 -29.44
C TYR A 121 -38.26 9.40 -30.78
N ASN A 122 -37.97 8.09 -30.79
CA ASN A 122 -37.66 7.33 -32.00
C ASN A 122 -38.85 7.30 -32.98
N ALA A 123 -40.07 7.17 -32.48
CA ALA A 123 -41.28 7.26 -33.30
C ALA A 123 -41.47 8.67 -33.90
N GLY A 124 -41.22 9.73 -33.11
CA GLY A 124 -41.23 11.11 -33.60
C GLY A 124 -40.15 11.37 -34.67
N LEU A 125 -38.97 10.77 -34.51
CA LEU A 125 -37.87 10.88 -35.46
C LEU A 125 -38.24 10.23 -36.81
N GLN A 126 -38.88 9.06 -36.76
CA GLN A 126 -39.37 8.39 -37.96
C GLN A 126 -40.47 9.19 -38.66
N GLN A 127 -41.40 9.81 -37.90
CA GLN A 127 -42.42 10.69 -38.47
C GLN A 127 -41.83 11.94 -39.12
N TYR A 128 -40.81 12.53 -38.51
CA TYR A 128 -40.06 13.65 -39.08
C TYR A 128 -39.38 13.26 -40.39
N GLN A 129 -38.67 12.13 -40.43
CA GLN A 129 -38.04 11.61 -41.65
C GLN A 129 -39.05 11.36 -42.77
N ASN A 130 -40.22 10.81 -42.45
CA ASN A 130 -41.31 10.61 -43.41
C ASN A 130 -41.89 11.95 -43.91
N ALA A 131 -42.00 12.95 -43.05
CA ALA A 131 -42.47 14.29 -43.44
C ALA A 131 -41.47 14.99 -44.36
N VAL A 132 -40.15 14.85 -44.12
CA VAL A 132 -39.09 15.33 -45.00
C VAL A 132 -39.22 14.69 -46.39
N ALA A 133 -39.33 13.35 -46.46
CA ALA A 133 -39.47 12.64 -47.73
C ALA A 133 -40.73 13.07 -48.51
N ARG A 134 -41.84 13.34 -47.81
CA ARG A 134 -43.10 13.78 -48.42
C ARG A 134 -43.05 15.23 -48.91
N LEU A 135 -42.33 16.10 -48.19
CA LEU A 135 -42.04 17.46 -48.62
C LEU A 135 -41.17 17.47 -49.89
N ASP A 136 -40.14 16.63 -49.94
CA ASP A 136 -39.29 16.47 -51.12
C ASP A 136 -40.08 15.97 -52.32
N GLN A 137 -40.97 15.00 -52.13
CA GLN A 137 -41.86 14.51 -53.19
C GLN A 137 -42.81 15.61 -53.69
N GLY A 138 -43.39 16.40 -52.78
CA GLY A 138 -44.23 17.55 -53.14
C GLY A 138 -43.47 18.65 -53.88
N SER A 139 -42.22 18.90 -53.50
CA SER A 139 -41.31 19.86 -54.15
C SER A 139 -40.94 19.43 -55.57
N GLN A 140 -40.61 18.16 -55.76
CA GLN A 140 -40.34 17.59 -57.08
C GLN A 140 -41.58 17.63 -57.99
N ALA A 141 -42.75 17.25 -57.48
CA ALA A 141 -44.00 17.30 -58.22
C ALA A 141 -44.39 18.74 -58.60
N TYR A 142 -44.17 19.71 -57.70
CA TYR A 142 -44.42 21.12 -57.99
C TYR A 142 -43.51 21.64 -59.11
N ARG A 143 -42.20 21.35 -59.04
CA ARG A 143 -41.23 21.74 -60.09
C ARG A 143 -41.60 21.13 -61.45
N SER A 144 -41.85 19.82 -61.49
CA SER A 144 -42.20 19.14 -62.74
C SER A 144 -43.51 19.65 -63.36
N ASN A 145 -44.54 19.92 -62.55
CA ASN A 145 -45.80 20.48 -63.06
C ASN A 145 -45.68 21.95 -63.48
N ALA A 146 -44.80 22.73 -62.83
CA ALA A 146 -44.51 24.10 -63.23
C ALA A 146 -43.81 24.12 -64.61
N ASP A 147 -42.85 23.22 -64.83
CA ASP A 147 -42.17 23.07 -66.11
C ASP A 147 -43.13 22.61 -67.23
N ASN A 148 -44.01 21.65 -66.93
CA ASN A 148 -45.05 21.20 -67.86
C ASN A 148 -46.02 22.32 -68.24
N LEU A 149 -46.44 23.15 -67.27
CA LEU A 149 -47.29 24.31 -67.51
C LEU A 149 -46.60 25.39 -68.36
N ALA A 150 -45.29 25.61 -68.14
CA ALA A 150 -44.49 26.52 -68.95
C ALA A 150 -44.37 26.02 -70.40
N GLN A 151 -44.17 24.72 -70.62
CA GLN A 151 -44.15 24.11 -71.95
C GLN A 151 -45.50 24.19 -72.66
N ALA A 152 -46.61 23.90 -71.97
CA ALA A 152 -47.95 24.01 -72.53
C ALA A 152 -48.31 25.47 -72.88
N SER A 153 -47.88 26.43 -72.06
CA SER A 153 -48.06 27.88 -72.34
C SER A 153 -47.24 28.34 -73.54
N LYS A 154 -46.05 27.78 -73.74
CA LYS A 154 -45.22 28.04 -74.92
C LYS A 154 -45.86 27.50 -76.21
N GLN A 155 -46.48 26.33 -76.17
CA GLN A 155 -47.25 25.77 -77.29
C GLN A 155 -48.46 26.62 -77.66
N ILE A 156 -49.15 27.23 -76.68
CA ILE A 156 -50.22 28.20 -76.95
C ILE A 156 -49.67 29.44 -77.67
N ALA A 157 -48.54 30.01 -77.21
CA ALA A 157 -47.95 31.18 -77.86
C ALA A 157 -47.53 30.88 -79.31
N GLU A 158 -46.99 29.70 -79.58
CA GLU A 158 -46.63 29.25 -80.93
C GLU A 158 -47.89 29.06 -81.81
N LYS A 159 -48.96 28.46 -81.27
CA LYS A 159 -50.25 28.26 -81.97
C LYS A 159 -51.05 29.54 -82.17
N GLN A 160 -50.96 30.49 -81.24
CA GLN A 160 -51.53 31.84 -81.36
C GLN A 160 -50.79 32.66 -82.42
N ASN A 161 -49.50 32.43 -82.63
CA ASN A 161 -48.72 33.06 -83.71
C ASN A 161 -49.10 32.46 -85.09
N GLU A 162 -49.39 31.16 -85.15
CA GLU A 162 -49.98 30.51 -86.34
C GLU A 162 -51.40 31.03 -86.64
N LEU A 163 -52.24 31.22 -85.62
CA LEU A 163 -53.58 31.82 -85.75
C LEU A 163 -53.51 33.32 -86.09
N GLY A 164 -52.54 34.06 -85.54
CA GLY A 164 -52.30 35.48 -85.82
C GLY A 164 -51.90 35.75 -87.26
N LYS A 165 -51.18 34.82 -87.90
CA LYS A 165 -50.94 34.85 -89.36
C LYS A 165 -52.21 34.58 -90.18
N ALA A 166 -53.17 33.81 -89.66
CA ALA A 166 -54.47 33.58 -90.29
C ALA A 166 -55.51 34.70 -90.03
N VAL A 167 -55.33 35.49 -88.97
CA VAL A 167 -56.24 36.57 -88.52
C VAL A 167 -55.73 37.98 -88.92
N SER A 168 -54.65 38.07 -89.71
CA SER A 168 -54.22 39.29 -90.43
C SER A 168 -55.20 39.74 -91.53
N GLN A 169 -56.44 39.26 -91.50
CA GLN A 169 -57.59 39.82 -92.18
C GLN A 169 -58.73 39.90 -91.14
N ALA A 170 -59.09 41.14 -90.77
CA ALA A 170 -60.11 41.55 -89.78
C ALA A 170 -59.67 41.69 -88.29
N GLY A 171 -58.90 42.75 -88.02
CA GLY A 171 -59.41 43.93 -87.28
C GLY A 171 -59.87 43.81 -85.81
N LYS A 172 -58.91 44.04 -84.89
CA LYS A 172 -58.96 44.84 -83.64
C LYS A 172 -60.23 44.85 -82.76
N GLN A 173 -60.06 44.43 -81.50
CA GLN A 173 -60.14 45.34 -80.35
C GLN A 173 -59.41 44.79 -79.11
N VAL A 174 -58.88 45.74 -78.33
CA VAL A 174 -57.92 45.63 -77.23
C VAL A 174 -58.59 46.16 -75.97
N ALA A 175 -58.42 45.49 -74.82
CA ALA A 175 -58.26 46.10 -73.49
C ALA A 175 -58.29 44.98 -72.43
N ASP A 176 -57.11 44.61 -71.89
CA ASP A 176 -56.92 43.99 -70.55
C ASP A 176 -55.44 43.61 -70.28
N GLY A 177 -54.58 43.54 -71.32
CA GLY A 177 -53.20 43.05 -71.18
C GLY A 177 -52.14 44.03 -70.63
N VAL A 178 -52.45 45.32 -70.46
CA VAL A 178 -51.42 46.32 -70.12
C VAL A 178 -51.11 46.39 -68.62
N THR A 179 -52.04 45.98 -67.75
CA THR A 179 -51.85 46.08 -66.29
C THR A 179 -51.05 44.90 -65.71
N GLN A 180 -51.12 43.71 -66.32
CA GLN A 180 -50.42 42.50 -65.84
C GLN A 180 -48.92 42.47 -66.20
N LEU A 181 -48.51 43.13 -67.30
CA LEU A 181 -47.11 43.20 -67.74
C LEU A 181 -46.24 44.09 -66.83
N ILE A 182 -46.81 45.13 -66.22
CA ILE A 182 -46.09 46.06 -65.35
C ILE A 182 -45.83 45.46 -63.95
N GLN A 183 -46.70 44.54 -63.50
CA GLN A 183 -46.53 43.88 -62.20
C GLN A 183 -45.50 42.74 -62.28
N GLY A 184 -45.53 41.92 -63.35
CA GLY A 184 -44.57 40.83 -63.54
C GLY A 184 -43.12 41.28 -63.67
N GLN A 185 -42.87 42.48 -64.23
CA GLN A 185 -41.51 43.01 -64.35
C GLN A 185 -40.91 43.39 -62.98
N ARG A 186 -41.71 43.89 -62.02
CA ARG A 186 -41.21 44.30 -60.70
C ARG A 186 -40.89 43.11 -59.79
N ASP A 187 -41.57 41.99 -59.96
CA ASP A 187 -41.34 40.80 -59.15
C ASP A 187 -40.04 40.08 -59.56
N ILE A 188 -39.67 40.15 -60.85
CA ILE A 188 -38.40 39.62 -61.38
C ILE A 188 -37.21 40.43 -60.86
N ASP A 189 -37.30 41.76 -60.88
CA ASP A 189 -36.22 42.64 -60.40
C ASP A 189 -35.96 42.44 -58.89
N LYS A 190 -37.00 42.14 -58.10
CA LYS A 190 -36.87 41.77 -56.68
C LYS A 190 -36.16 40.44 -56.48
N ALA A 191 -36.52 39.42 -57.25
CA ALA A 191 -35.94 38.09 -57.13
C ALA A 191 -34.45 38.08 -57.52
N GLU A 192 -34.06 38.86 -58.54
CA GLU A 192 -32.65 39.00 -58.94
C GLU A 192 -31.82 39.67 -57.83
N THR A 193 -32.36 40.71 -57.21
CA THR A 193 -31.70 41.41 -56.10
C THR A 193 -31.49 40.49 -54.89
N GLU A 194 -32.48 39.65 -54.57
CA GLU A 194 -32.40 38.68 -53.48
C GLU A 194 -31.38 37.56 -53.76
N TYR A 195 -31.32 37.07 -55.00
CA TYR A 195 -30.34 36.08 -55.45
C TYR A 195 -28.90 36.59 -55.31
N GLN A 196 -28.62 37.80 -55.80
CA GLN A 196 -27.28 38.39 -55.73
C GLN A 196 -26.84 38.62 -54.28
N SER A 197 -27.76 39.01 -53.39
CA SER A 197 -27.48 39.17 -51.96
C SER A 197 -27.12 37.83 -51.30
N LYS A 198 -27.84 36.75 -51.61
CA LYS A 198 -27.57 35.42 -51.06
C LYS A 198 -26.28 34.80 -51.59
N LEU A 199 -25.93 35.08 -52.85
CA LEU A 199 -24.67 34.64 -53.45
C LEU A 199 -23.46 35.32 -52.79
N ALA A 200 -23.57 36.61 -52.48
CA ALA A 200 -22.53 37.34 -51.76
C ALA A 200 -22.35 36.82 -50.32
N GLU A 201 -23.46 36.52 -49.62
CA GLU A 201 -23.44 35.93 -48.28
C GLU A 201 -22.76 34.55 -48.26
N PHE A 202 -23.07 33.69 -49.24
CA PHE A 202 -22.44 32.37 -49.40
C PHE A 202 -20.93 32.48 -49.63
N ASN A 203 -20.50 33.35 -50.55
CA ASN A 203 -19.09 33.53 -50.89
C ASN A 203 -18.27 34.11 -49.72
N ALA A 204 -18.89 34.93 -48.86
CA ALA A 204 -18.23 35.46 -47.67
C ALA A 204 -18.01 34.39 -46.58
N GLN A 205 -18.93 33.43 -46.42
CA GLN A 205 -18.86 32.40 -45.38
C GLN A 205 -18.03 31.17 -45.78
N LYS A 206 -17.87 30.92 -47.09
CA LYS A 206 -17.16 29.75 -47.63
C LYS A 206 -15.75 29.53 -47.03
N PRO A 207 -14.87 30.53 -46.89
CA PRO A 207 -13.50 30.30 -46.40
C PRO A 207 -13.46 29.87 -44.92
N GLU A 208 -14.38 30.37 -44.09
CA GLU A 208 -14.47 29.99 -42.68
C GLU A 208 -14.99 28.54 -42.53
N ALA A 209 -15.98 28.17 -43.36
CA ALA A 209 -16.48 26.80 -43.41
C ALA A 209 -15.39 25.82 -43.86
N GLU A 210 -14.63 26.13 -44.91
CA GLU A 210 -13.51 25.30 -45.38
C GLU A 210 -12.42 25.13 -44.30
N ARG A 211 -12.10 26.18 -43.54
CA ARG A 211 -11.15 26.09 -42.43
C ARG A 211 -11.65 25.20 -41.28
N LYS A 212 -12.94 25.28 -40.93
CA LYS A 212 -13.56 24.42 -39.90
C LYS A 212 -13.60 22.96 -40.34
N ILE A 213 -13.88 22.69 -41.62
CA ILE A 213 -13.87 21.34 -42.19
C ILE A 213 -12.47 20.74 -42.11
N SER A 214 -11.44 21.48 -42.53
CA SER A 214 -10.06 21.00 -42.48
C SER A 214 -9.57 20.70 -41.06
N GLU A 215 -9.95 21.52 -40.07
CA GLU A 215 -9.63 21.23 -38.66
C GLU A 215 -10.39 19.99 -38.15
N ALA A 216 -11.67 19.84 -38.51
CA ALA A 216 -12.45 18.67 -38.13
C ALA A 216 -11.89 17.37 -38.75
N GLU A 217 -11.47 17.40 -40.02
CA GLU A 217 -10.81 16.27 -40.71
C GLU A 217 -9.49 15.89 -40.01
N ARG A 218 -8.70 16.88 -39.59
CA ARG A 218 -7.47 16.65 -38.82
C ARG A 218 -7.77 15.99 -37.46
N GLN A 219 -8.80 16.44 -36.75
CA GLN A 219 -9.20 15.85 -35.47
C GLN A 219 -9.72 14.42 -35.63
N ILE A 220 -10.45 14.13 -36.71
CA ILE A 220 -10.89 12.77 -37.05
C ILE A 220 -9.68 11.88 -37.31
N THR A 221 -8.70 12.34 -38.09
CA THR A 221 -7.46 11.58 -38.37
C THR A 221 -6.71 11.23 -37.08
N LEU A 222 -6.56 12.20 -36.16
CA LEU A 222 -5.93 11.96 -34.86
C LEU A 222 -6.74 11.01 -33.96
N ALA A 223 -8.07 11.01 -34.08
CA ALA A 223 -8.94 10.09 -33.35
C ALA A 223 -8.89 8.67 -33.91
N GLU A 224 -8.82 8.51 -35.24
CA GLU A 224 -8.62 7.22 -35.91
C GLU A 224 -7.28 6.61 -35.51
N GLU A 225 -6.19 7.38 -35.54
CA GLU A 225 -4.85 6.94 -35.10
C GLU A 225 -4.85 6.52 -33.61
N LYS A 226 -5.63 7.20 -32.76
CA LYS A 226 -5.82 6.78 -31.37
C LYS A 226 -6.59 5.47 -31.25
N ILE A 227 -7.65 5.30 -32.03
CA ILE A 227 -8.49 4.08 -32.00
C ILE A 227 -7.69 2.86 -32.46
N ASP A 228 -6.88 3.00 -33.52
CA ASP A 228 -6.03 1.94 -34.04
C ASP A 228 -4.97 1.46 -33.02
N ASN A 229 -4.58 2.35 -32.10
CA ASN A 229 -3.61 2.05 -31.04
C ASN A 229 -4.25 1.65 -29.69
N LEU A 230 -5.59 1.56 -29.59
CA LEU A 230 -6.26 1.12 -28.37
C LEU A 230 -6.08 -0.39 -28.15
N THR A 231 -5.57 -0.77 -26.98
CA THR A 231 -5.49 -2.17 -26.55
C THR A 231 -6.79 -2.63 -25.89
N VAL A 232 -7.10 -3.93 -25.99
CA VAL A 232 -8.27 -4.53 -25.34
C VAL A 232 -8.12 -4.41 -23.81
N PRO A 233 -9.13 -3.93 -23.07
CA PRO A 233 -9.01 -3.77 -21.62
C PRO A 233 -8.80 -5.12 -20.93
N ALA A 234 -7.68 -5.26 -20.23
CA ALA A 234 -7.38 -6.41 -19.39
C ALA A 234 -8.01 -6.20 -18.00
N TYR A 235 -8.83 -7.17 -17.57
CA TYR A 235 -9.38 -7.18 -16.21
C TYR A 235 -8.42 -7.94 -15.28
N SER A 236 -8.07 -7.34 -14.14
CA SER A 236 -7.33 -8.01 -13.08
C SER A 236 -8.20 -8.14 -11.83
N VAL A 237 -8.07 -9.28 -11.14
CA VAL A 237 -8.68 -9.52 -9.83
C VAL A 237 -7.56 -9.51 -8.81
N SER A 238 -7.58 -8.54 -7.90
CA SER A 238 -6.58 -8.41 -6.84
C SER A 238 -7.16 -8.83 -5.50
N GLY A 239 -6.38 -9.62 -4.74
CA GLY A 239 -6.68 -9.88 -3.33
C GLY A 239 -6.46 -8.66 -2.43
N ARG A 240 -6.72 -8.81 -1.12
CA ARG A 240 -6.49 -7.75 -0.11
C ARG A 240 -5.04 -7.30 0.01
N ARG A 241 -4.09 -8.09 -0.51
CA ARG A 241 -2.65 -7.80 -0.53
C ARG A 241 -2.14 -7.27 -1.88
N GLU A 242 -2.92 -7.43 -2.95
CA GLU A 242 -2.45 -7.22 -4.34
C GLU A 242 -3.15 -6.04 -5.04
N GLY A 243 -4.07 -5.35 -4.36
CA GLY A 243 -4.83 -4.23 -4.92
C GLY A 243 -4.05 -2.92 -4.88
N LEU A 244 -4.39 -1.96 -5.74
CA LEU A 244 -3.75 -0.62 -5.76
C LEU A 244 -3.78 0.13 -4.41
N THR A 245 -4.74 -0.19 -3.54
CA THR A 245 -4.87 0.39 -2.19
C THR A 245 -4.52 -0.60 -1.07
N SER A 246 -3.94 -1.76 -1.40
CA SER A 246 -3.59 -2.80 -0.42
C SER A 246 -2.41 -2.43 0.47
N GLN A 247 -1.59 -1.45 0.08
CA GLN A 247 -0.34 -1.11 0.78
C GLN A 247 -0.56 -0.88 2.27
N GLY A 248 -1.61 -0.17 2.68
CA GLY A 248 -1.92 0.01 4.11
C GLY A 248 -2.19 -1.31 4.86
N TYR A 249 -2.87 -2.26 4.21
CA TYR A 249 -3.08 -3.60 4.76
C TYR A 249 -1.79 -4.41 4.80
N CYS A 250 -0.97 -4.36 3.74
CA CYS A 250 0.33 -5.03 3.72
C CYS A 250 1.23 -4.50 4.84
N VAL A 251 1.42 -3.18 4.95
CA VAL A 251 2.21 -2.59 6.05
C VAL A 251 1.65 -3.02 7.41
N TYR A 252 0.34 -2.98 7.60
CA TYR A 252 -0.26 -3.41 8.86
C TYR A 252 0.01 -4.90 9.17
N MET A 253 -0.21 -5.79 8.20
CA MET A 253 0.05 -7.23 8.34
C MET A 253 1.53 -7.53 8.58
N VAL A 254 2.42 -6.79 7.92
CA VAL A 254 3.86 -6.89 8.14
C VAL A 254 4.16 -6.59 9.59
N ILE A 255 3.76 -5.41 10.08
CA ILE A 255 4.14 -5.02 11.44
C ILE A 255 3.41 -5.89 12.50
N GLU A 256 2.17 -6.33 12.25
CA GLU A 256 1.47 -7.31 13.09
C GLU A 256 2.24 -8.64 13.17
N GLY A 257 2.71 -9.16 12.03
CA GLY A 257 3.57 -10.33 11.97
C GLY A 257 4.85 -10.16 12.76
N ILE A 258 5.50 -8.99 12.67
CA ILE A 258 6.69 -8.67 13.47
C ILE A 258 6.39 -8.76 14.97
N VAL A 259 5.29 -8.17 15.44
CA VAL A 259 4.90 -8.23 16.86
C VAL A 259 4.58 -9.63 17.29
N ALA A 260 3.83 -10.38 16.48
CA ALA A 260 3.50 -11.76 16.79
C ALA A 260 4.78 -12.58 17.02
N LYS A 261 5.76 -12.45 16.12
CA LYS A 261 7.06 -13.12 16.26
C LYS A 261 7.85 -12.67 17.49
N LEU A 262 7.89 -11.36 17.79
CA LEU A 262 8.55 -10.87 19.00
C LEU A 262 7.85 -11.37 20.27
N ALA A 263 6.51 -11.41 20.27
CA ALA A 263 5.69 -11.93 21.37
C ALA A 263 5.84 -13.44 21.57
N ASP A 264 6.18 -14.20 20.54
CA ASP A 264 6.48 -15.63 20.67
C ASP A 264 7.85 -15.87 21.31
N ILE A 265 8.84 -15.01 21.04
CA ILE A 265 10.24 -15.26 21.42
C ILE A 265 10.61 -14.67 22.79
N PHE A 266 10.32 -13.39 23.03
CA PHE A 266 10.79 -12.67 24.21
C PHE A 266 10.31 -13.26 25.54
N PRO A 267 9.03 -13.69 25.68
CA PRO A 267 8.54 -14.28 26.93
C PRO A 267 9.26 -15.55 27.33
N ILE A 268 9.77 -16.36 26.39
CA ILE A 268 10.50 -17.60 26.71
C ILE A 268 11.75 -17.27 27.52
N PHE A 269 12.52 -16.27 27.08
CA PHE A 269 13.73 -15.84 27.78
C PHE A 269 13.43 -15.14 29.10
N LEU A 270 12.47 -14.21 29.11
CA LEU A 270 12.07 -13.51 30.32
C LEU A 270 11.58 -14.49 31.39
N TYR A 271 10.75 -15.46 31.00
CA TYR A 271 10.28 -16.50 31.91
C TYR A 271 11.41 -17.42 32.37
N PHE A 272 12.27 -17.90 31.46
CA PHE A 272 13.39 -18.78 31.83
C PHE A 272 14.27 -18.13 32.90
N VAL A 273 14.60 -16.85 32.72
CA VAL A 273 15.42 -16.10 33.67
C VAL A 273 14.67 -15.85 34.97
N ALA A 274 13.41 -15.40 34.91
CA ALA A 274 12.58 -15.19 36.09
C ALA A 274 12.39 -16.49 36.91
N ALA A 275 12.23 -17.62 36.22
CA ALA A 275 12.11 -18.93 36.84
C ALA A 275 13.41 -19.32 37.55
N LEU A 276 14.57 -19.07 36.95
CA LEU A 276 15.87 -19.34 37.56
C LEU A 276 16.11 -18.47 38.81
N VAL A 277 15.71 -17.19 38.76
CA VAL A 277 15.75 -16.27 39.90
C VAL A 277 14.85 -16.77 41.03
N THR A 278 13.58 -16.99 40.72
CA THR A 278 12.57 -17.47 41.68
C THR A 278 13.01 -18.79 42.32
N PHE A 279 13.58 -19.70 41.51
CA PHE A 279 14.07 -20.99 41.97
C PHE A 279 15.14 -20.85 43.05
N SER A 280 16.12 -19.96 42.84
CA SER A 280 17.15 -19.72 43.85
C SER A 280 16.62 -18.99 45.07
N THR A 281 15.76 -17.99 44.89
CA THR A 281 15.22 -17.19 46.00
C THR A 281 14.37 -18.06 46.93
N MET A 282 13.53 -18.93 46.38
CA MET A 282 12.73 -19.88 47.17
C MET A 282 13.59 -20.92 47.86
N GLY A 283 14.62 -21.47 47.18
CA GLY A 283 15.56 -22.39 47.81
C GLY A 283 16.31 -21.75 48.98
N ARG A 284 16.75 -20.50 48.83
CA ARG A 284 17.42 -19.72 49.90
C ARG A 284 16.49 -19.48 51.09
N MET A 285 15.24 -19.10 50.85
CA MET A 285 14.28 -18.85 51.92
C MET A 285 14.12 -20.06 52.84
N VAL A 286 14.09 -21.27 52.27
CA VAL A 286 14.04 -22.51 53.05
C VAL A 286 15.34 -22.68 53.87
N ASP A 287 16.49 -22.51 53.22
CA ASP A 287 17.82 -22.64 53.86
C ASP A 287 18.02 -21.62 55.02
N GLU A 288 17.48 -20.40 54.92
CA GLU A 288 17.54 -19.37 55.98
C GLU A 288 16.65 -19.71 57.18
N GLU A 289 15.53 -20.39 56.93
CA GLU A 289 14.57 -20.85 57.95
C GLU A 289 14.89 -22.27 58.44
N ARG A 290 16.09 -22.79 58.14
CA ARG A 290 16.55 -24.14 58.52
C ARG A 290 16.47 -24.38 60.03
N THR A 291 16.99 -23.46 60.84
CA THR A 291 17.00 -23.59 62.31
C THR A 291 15.57 -23.60 62.86
N ASN A 292 14.72 -22.71 62.37
CA ASN A 292 13.31 -22.65 62.74
C ASN A 292 12.56 -23.94 62.36
N SER A 293 12.85 -24.50 61.18
CA SER A 293 12.33 -25.80 60.73
C SER A 293 12.79 -26.95 61.63
N GLY A 294 14.05 -26.91 62.08
CA GLY A 294 14.61 -27.85 63.06
C GLY A 294 13.92 -27.77 64.42
N THR A 295 13.65 -26.56 64.91
CA THR A 295 12.92 -26.32 66.17
C THR A 295 11.49 -26.85 66.08
N LEU A 296 10.76 -26.57 65.00
CA LEU A 296 9.41 -27.11 64.79
C LEU A 296 9.41 -28.64 64.79
N LYS A 297 10.37 -29.26 64.10
CA LYS A 297 10.51 -30.72 64.09
C LYS A 297 10.87 -31.29 65.46
N ALA A 298 11.68 -30.58 66.26
CA ALA A 298 12.00 -30.96 67.63
C ALA A 298 10.80 -30.83 68.59
N LEU A 299 9.90 -29.88 68.32
CA LEU A 299 8.62 -29.70 69.03
C LEU A 299 7.55 -30.72 68.62
N GLY A 300 7.84 -31.61 67.67
CA GLY A 300 6.94 -32.70 67.27
C GLY A 300 6.08 -32.43 66.03
N TYR A 301 6.29 -31.32 65.31
CA TYR A 301 5.60 -31.07 64.04
C TYR A 301 6.03 -32.07 62.96
N GLY A 302 5.08 -32.49 62.12
CA GLY A 302 5.36 -33.38 61.00
C GLY A 302 6.14 -32.67 59.89
N ASN A 303 6.91 -33.43 59.11
CA ASN A 303 7.62 -32.88 57.94
C ASN A 303 6.67 -32.21 56.93
N ALA A 304 5.44 -32.71 56.81
CA ALA A 304 4.41 -32.13 55.93
C ALA A 304 3.97 -30.74 56.41
N ASP A 305 3.81 -30.54 57.73
CA ASP A 305 3.36 -29.28 58.31
C ASP A 305 4.42 -28.17 58.11
N VAL A 306 5.69 -28.53 58.32
CA VAL A 306 6.81 -27.59 58.11
C VAL A 306 6.98 -27.26 56.63
N MET A 307 6.82 -28.25 55.74
CA MET A 307 6.90 -28.05 54.30
C MET A 307 5.75 -27.18 53.77
N LEU A 308 4.55 -27.31 54.34
CA LEU A 308 3.36 -26.56 53.95
C LEU A 308 3.59 -25.04 54.06
N LYS A 309 4.31 -24.58 55.10
CA LYS A 309 4.68 -23.16 55.28
C LYS A 309 5.33 -22.59 54.02
N PHE A 310 6.33 -23.29 53.48
CA PHE A 310 7.10 -22.81 52.34
C PHE A 310 6.33 -22.92 51.02
N THR A 311 5.60 -24.03 50.82
CA THR A 311 4.82 -24.21 49.60
C THR A 311 3.63 -23.25 49.51
N VAL A 312 2.96 -22.96 50.64
CA VAL A 312 1.87 -21.97 50.69
C VAL A 312 2.40 -20.57 50.43
N TYR A 313 3.55 -20.21 51.01
CA TYR A 313 4.18 -18.93 50.74
C TYR A 313 4.52 -18.77 49.25
N GLY A 314 5.19 -19.77 48.66
CA GLY A 314 5.53 -19.77 47.24
C GLY A 314 4.30 -19.68 46.34
N PHE A 315 3.23 -20.41 46.67
CA PHE A 315 1.96 -20.38 45.92
C PHE A 315 1.25 -19.02 46.03
N ALA A 316 1.16 -18.45 47.23
CA ALA A 316 0.51 -17.16 47.46
C ALA A 316 1.28 -16.03 46.76
N ALA A 317 2.61 -15.99 46.91
CA ALA A 317 3.47 -14.98 46.30
C ALA A 317 3.41 -15.04 44.75
N SER A 318 3.53 -16.24 44.18
CA SER A 318 3.44 -16.42 42.71
C SER A 318 2.04 -16.12 42.18
N THR A 319 0.98 -16.47 42.90
CA THR A 319 -0.40 -16.13 42.51
C THR A 319 -0.63 -14.63 42.50
N LEU A 320 -0.23 -13.91 43.55
CA LEU A 320 -0.37 -12.46 43.63
C LEU A 320 0.43 -11.76 42.52
N GLY A 321 1.70 -12.15 42.34
CA GLY A 321 2.55 -11.60 41.28
C GLY A 321 1.98 -11.87 39.88
N THR A 322 1.48 -13.09 39.64
CA THR A 322 0.88 -13.45 38.35
C THR A 322 -0.44 -12.72 38.12
N CYS A 323 -1.29 -12.53 39.14
CA CYS A 323 -2.52 -11.73 39.02
C CYS A 323 -2.19 -10.30 38.57
N ILE A 324 -1.22 -9.65 39.20
CA ILE A 324 -0.77 -8.30 38.83
C ILE A 324 -0.19 -8.31 37.40
N GLY A 325 0.66 -9.29 37.09
CA GLY A 325 1.28 -9.44 35.77
C GLY A 325 0.27 -9.70 34.65
N VAL A 326 -0.75 -10.52 34.88
CA VAL A 326 -1.83 -10.82 33.93
C VAL A 326 -2.71 -9.61 33.72
N LEU A 327 -3.06 -8.87 34.78
CA LEU A 327 -3.82 -7.63 34.68
C LEU A 327 -3.06 -6.59 33.85
N ALA A 328 -1.79 -6.33 34.20
CA ALA A 328 -0.93 -5.42 33.44
C ALA A 328 -0.70 -5.91 32.00
N GLY A 329 -0.49 -7.22 31.81
CA GLY A 329 -0.23 -7.83 30.51
C GLY A 329 -1.42 -7.81 29.55
N HIS A 330 -2.65 -7.89 30.04
CA HIS A 330 -3.86 -7.80 29.21
C HIS A 330 -4.38 -6.37 29.01
N THR A 331 -3.85 -5.39 29.75
CA THR A 331 -4.31 -3.99 29.69
C THR A 331 -3.22 -3.05 29.21
N LEU A 332 -2.15 -2.90 29.99
CA LEU A 332 -1.07 -1.93 29.77
C LEU A 332 -0.30 -2.22 28.48
N LEU A 333 0.21 -3.45 28.30
CA LEU A 333 1.02 -3.79 27.12
C LEU A 333 0.25 -3.63 25.80
N PRO A 334 -0.98 -4.17 25.64
CA PRO A 334 -1.76 -3.96 24.43
C PRO A 334 -2.06 -2.50 24.14
N LEU A 335 -2.29 -1.66 25.17
CA LEU A 335 -2.51 -0.22 24.98
C LEU A 335 -1.25 0.49 24.50
N ILE A 336 -0.08 0.17 25.06
CA ILE A 336 1.19 0.77 24.63
C ILE A 336 1.49 0.34 23.19
N VAL A 337 1.34 -0.95 22.89
CA VAL A 337 1.51 -1.50 21.54
C VAL A 337 0.53 -0.78 20.61
N ALA A 338 -0.78 -0.77 20.89
CA ALA A 338 -1.79 -0.10 20.06
C ALA A 338 -1.48 1.38 19.81
N HIS A 339 -1.01 2.12 20.81
CA HIS A 339 -0.62 3.52 20.64
C HIS A 339 0.58 3.66 19.69
N ALA A 340 1.55 2.74 19.78
CA ALA A 340 2.68 2.68 18.87
C ALA A 340 2.28 2.36 17.42
N TYR A 341 1.16 1.64 17.24
CA TYR A 341 0.57 1.36 15.93
C TYR A 341 -0.30 2.49 15.40
N SER A 342 -1.18 3.05 16.22
CA SER A 342 -2.26 3.92 15.76
C SER A 342 -1.78 5.24 15.16
N ALA A 343 -0.54 5.67 15.45
CA ALA A 343 0.00 6.93 14.95
C ALA A 343 0.09 7.00 13.41
N GLY A 344 0.22 5.86 12.73
CA GLY A 344 0.33 5.77 11.26
C GLY A 344 -0.94 5.31 10.54
N PHE A 345 -1.99 4.92 11.27
CA PHE A 345 -3.17 4.28 10.67
C PHE A 345 -4.47 4.83 11.23
N THR A 346 -5.46 5.03 10.36
CA THR A 346 -6.83 5.34 10.76
C THR A 346 -7.56 4.05 11.11
N MET A 347 -7.46 3.61 12.37
CA MET A 347 -8.11 2.39 12.87
C MET A 347 -9.03 2.66 14.06
N PRO A 348 -10.07 1.82 14.26
CA PRO A 348 -10.85 1.84 15.48
C PRO A 348 -9.99 1.47 16.70
N ASP A 349 -10.45 1.89 17.88
CA ASP A 349 -9.75 1.62 19.15
C ASP A 349 -9.52 0.11 19.36
N ILE A 350 -8.39 -0.23 19.98
CA ILE A 350 -8.04 -1.61 20.28
C ILE A 350 -9.08 -2.24 21.22
N MET A 351 -9.61 -3.40 20.81
CA MET A 351 -10.43 -4.23 21.67
C MET A 351 -9.53 -5.15 22.51
N LEU A 352 -9.48 -4.91 23.82
CA LEU A 352 -8.76 -5.76 24.76
C LEU A 352 -9.47 -7.12 24.86
N LYS A 353 -8.86 -8.17 24.32
CA LYS A 353 -9.34 -9.55 24.45
C LYS A 353 -8.61 -10.26 25.58
N PHE A 354 -9.36 -10.95 26.42
CA PHE A 354 -8.78 -11.84 27.42
C PHE A 354 -8.39 -13.17 26.77
N HIS A 355 -7.17 -13.64 27.02
CA HIS A 355 -6.64 -14.91 26.49
C HIS A 355 -6.50 -15.95 27.63
N PRO A 356 -7.51 -16.82 27.85
CA PRO A 356 -7.53 -17.72 29.00
C PRO A 356 -6.38 -18.72 29.02
N TRP A 357 -6.00 -19.27 27.86
CA TRP A 357 -4.96 -20.28 27.77
C TRP A 357 -3.57 -19.74 28.13
N ILE A 358 -3.21 -18.56 27.61
CA ILE A 358 -1.95 -17.88 27.92
C ILE A 358 -1.92 -17.51 29.41
N THR A 359 -3.05 -17.02 29.94
CA THR A 359 -3.19 -16.72 31.37
C THR A 359 -2.97 -17.98 32.23
N MET A 360 -3.62 -19.10 31.89
CA MET A 360 -3.44 -20.37 32.60
C MET A 360 -1.99 -20.86 32.53
N ALA A 361 -1.35 -20.74 31.37
CA ALA A 361 0.05 -21.09 31.20
C ALA A 361 0.95 -20.23 32.11
N ALA A 362 0.72 -18.92 32.18
CA ALA A 362 1.46 -18.02 33.06
C ALA A 362 1.33 -18.42 34.55
N PHE A 363 0.12 -18.75 35.02
CA PHE A 363 -0.08 -19.25 36.39
C PHE A 363 0.63 -20.57 36.63
N ALA A 364 0.47 -21.55 35.73
CA ALA A 364 1.10 -22.85 35.88
C ALA A 364 2.63 -22.71 35.95
N LEU A 365 3.20 -21.93 35.03
CA LEU A 365 4.62 -21.66 34.95
C LEU A 365 5.14 -20.92 36.21
N ALA A 366 4.41 -19.92 36.72
CA ALA A 366 4.78 -19.22 37.95
C ALA A 366 4.71 -20.11 39.20
N TRP A 367 3.69 -20.96 39.29
CA TRP A 367 3.56 -21.93 40.39
C TRP A 367 4.68 -22.97 40.33
N ILE A 368 5.01 -23.49 39.15
CA ILE A 368 6.13 -24.41 38.97
C ILE A 368 7.43 -23.75 39.42
N SER A 369 7.70 -22.51 39.02
CA SER A 369 8.96 -21.83 39.35
C SER A 369 9.09 -21.42 40.82
N ALA A 370 7.98 -21.27 41.56
CA ALA A 370 8.01 -20.89 42.98
C ALA A 370 7.83 -22.08 43.94
N VAL A 371 6.86 -22.95 43.67
CA VAL A 371 6.45 -24.02 44.59
C VAL A 371 7.37 -25.23 44.50
N VAL A 372 7.75 -25.66 43.29
CA VAL A 372 8.64 -26.82 43.11
C VAL A 372 10.00 -26.63 43.80
N PRO A 373 10.72 -25.50 43.62
CA PRO A 373 11.98 -25.28 44.33
C PRO A 373 11.83 -25.25 45.86
N ALA A 374 10.79 -24.56 46.38
CA ALA A 374 10.51 -24.54 47.81
C ALA A 374 10.27 -25.95 48.35
N TRP A 375 9.48 -26.75 47.63
CA TRP A 375 9.21 -28.14 47.97
C TRP A 375 10.46 -29.02 47.91
N LEU A 376 11.26 -28.92 46.84
CA LEU A 376 12.50 -29.68 46.69
C LEU A 376 13.52 -29.35 47.77
N ALA A 377 13.72 -28.08 48.08
CA ALA A 377 14.63 -27.62 49.12
C ALA A 377 14.18 -28.11 50.51
N ALA A 378 12.91 -27.88 50.86
CA ALA A 378 12.36 -28.29 52.15
C ALA A 378 12.34 -29.81 52.31
N SER A 379 11.98 -30.55 51.27
CA SER A 379 11.97 -32.03 51.29
C SER A 379 13.37 -32.59 51.49
N LYS A 380 14.37 -32.02 50.83
CA LYS A 380 15.77 -32.42 51.01
C LYS A 380 16.27 -32.13 52.43
N GLU A 381 15.92 -30.98 52.98
CA GLU A 381 16.36 -30.55 54.30
C GLU A 381 15.67 -31.32 55.43
N LEU A 382 14.36 -31.50 55.36
CA LEU A 382 13.56 -32.19 56.38
C LEU A 382 13.81 -33.71 56.46
N ARG A 383 14.59 -34.29 55.53
CA ARG A 383 15.10 -35.66 55.66
C ARG A 383 16.17 -35.80 56.74
N GLU A 384 16.84 -34.71 57.11
CA GLU A 384 17.86 -34.71 58.16
C GLU A 384 17.26 -34.84 59.57
N LYS A 385 18.09 -35.25 60.54
CA LYS A 385 17.68 -35.36 61.94
C LYS A 385 17.46 -33.95 62.54
N PRO A 386 16.55 -33.77 63.52
CA PRO A 386 16.31 -32.46 64.14
C PRO A 386 17.59 -31.80 64.69
N ALA A 387 18.45 -32.58 65.35
CA ALA A 387 19.72 -32.09 65.89
C ALA A 387 20.67 -31.51 64.82
N SER A 388 20.65 -32.05 63.59
CA SER A 388 21.45 -31.52 62.47
C SER A 388 20.82 -30.31 61.77
N LEU A 389 19.53 -30.05 62.01
CA LEU A 389 18.85 -28.85 61.51
C LEU A 389 19.06 -27.64 62.41
N LEU A 390 19.31 -27.86 63.70
CA LEU A 390 19.65 -26.80 64.65
C LEU A 390 21.09 -26.27 64.49
N LEU A 391 21.91 -26.97 63.70
CA LEU A 391 23.28 -26.56 63.41
C LEU A 391 23.34 -25.78 62.08
N PRO A 392 24.24 -24.77 61.98
CA PRO A 392 24.51 -24.10 60.72
C PRO A 392 24.90 -25.11 59.63
N LYS A 393 24.43 -24.86 58.41
CA LYS A 393 24.71 -25.72 57.26
C LYS A 393 26.23 -25.80 57.03
N PRO A 394 26.83 -26.99 56.98
CA PRO A 394 28.27 -27.11 56.74
C PRO A 394 28.60 -26.55 55.35
N PRO A 395 29.72 -25.83 55.21
CA PRO A 395 30.03 -25.17 53.95
C PRO A 395 30.39 -26.22 52.89
N ALA A 396 30.05 -25.95 51.62
CA ALA A 396 30.21 -26.92 50.53
C ALA A 396 31.65 -27.45 50.42
N LYS A 397 31.85 -28.74 50.10
CA LYS A 397 33.20 -29.31 49.93
C LYS A 397 33.96 -28.58 48.81
N GLY A 398 35.18 -28.14 49.09
CA GLY A 398 36.05 -27.54 48.08
C GLY A 398 36.51 -28.58 47.05
N SER A 399 36.62 -28.18 45.78
CA SER A 399 37.16 -29.03 44.70
C SER A 399 38.32 -28.31 44.00
N LYS A 400 39.28 -29.09 43.46
CA LYS A 400 40.35 -28.54 42.60
C LYS A 400 39.72 -28.00 41.33
N ILE A 401 40.18 -26.83 40.88
CA ILE A 401 39.66 -26.16 39.68
C ILE A 401 40.55 -26.44 38.46
N LEU A 402 39.96 -26.39 37.26
CA LEU A 402 40.72 -26.60 36.02
C LEU A 402 41.82 -25.53 35.83
N LEU A 403 41.61 -24.31 36.33
CA LEU A 403 42.60 -23.23 36.28
C LEU A 403 43.90 -23.56 37.03
N GLU A 404 43.87 -24.46 38.03
CA GLU A 404 45.08 -24.93 38.73
C GLU A 404 45.98 -25.79 37.83
N HIS A 405 45.43 -26.35 36.76
CA HIS A 405 46.16 -27.17 35.79
C HIS A 405 46.82 -26.34 34.68
N PHE A 406 46.68 -25.00 34.71
CA PHE A 406 47.35 -24.08 33.78
C PHE A 406 48.34 -23.16 34.53
N PRO A 407 49.58 -23.64 34.80
CA PRO A 407 50.57 -22.95 35.63
C PRO A 407 50.90 -21.49 35.27
N PRO A 408 50.99 -21.09 33.98
CA PRO A 408 51.43 -19.73 33.65
C PRO A 408 50.41 -18.66 34.05
N LEU A 409 49.12 -18.99 34.09
CA LEU A 409 48.07 -18.09 34.57
C LEU A 409 47.90 -18.18 36.08
N TRP A 410 47.94 -19.40 36.64
CA TRP A 410 47.75 -19.63 38.08
C TRP A 410 48.84 -18.99 38.95
N ASN A 411 50.10 -19.04 38.50
CA ASN A 411 51.22 -18.50 39.27
C ASN A 411 51.25 -16.97 39.30
N ARG A 412 50.57 -16.29 38.36
CA ARG A 412 50.49 -14.81 38.30
C ARG A 412 49.37 -14.22 39.18
N LEU A 413 48.45 -15.05 39.68
CA LEU A 413 47.34 -14.60 40.53
C LEU A 413 47.79 -14.46 42.00
N ASN A 414 47.45 -13.34 42.63
CA ASN A 414 47.65 -13.15 44.07
C ASN A 414 46.72 -14.06 44.89
N PHE A 415 46.97 -14.16 46.20
CA PHE A 415 46.20 -15.02 47.11
C PHE A 415 44.68 -14.77 47.02
N THR A 416 44.24 -13.50 47.05
CA THR A 416 42.82 -13.12 46.97
C THR A 416 42.18 -13.59 45.66
N HIS A 417 42.85 -13.44 44.51
CA HIS A 417 42.32 -13.89 43.22
C HIS A 417 42.23 -15.42 43.13
N LYS A 418 43.20 -16.15 43.71
CA LYS A 418 43.15 -17.63 43.80
C LYS A 418 41.97 -18.09 44.66
N VAL A 419 41.70 -17.41 45.77
CA VAL A 419 40.54 -17.69 46.64
C VAL A 419 39.23 -17.38 45.91
N THR A 420 39.12 -16.23 45.24
CA THR A 420 37.93 -15.86 44.44
C THR A 420 37.65 -16.91 43.35
N ALA A 421 38.68 -17.34 42.60
CA ALA A 421 38.52 -18.36 41.57
C ALA A 421 38.02 -19.70 42.14
N ARG A 422 38.57 -20.15 43.27
CA ARG A 422 38.09 -21.37 43.94
C ARG A 422 36.66 -21.23 44.46
N ASN A 423 36.30 -20.07 44.99
CA ASN A 423 34.96 -19.81 45.52
C ASN A 423 33.88 -19.84 44.42
N ILE A 424 34.14 -19.26 43.26
CA ILE A 424 33.22 -19.31 42.11
C ILE A 424 32.86 -20.76 41.75
N PHE A 425 33.86 -21.64 41.65
CA PHE A 425 33.64 -23.05 41.30
C PHE A 425 33.14 -23.92 42.47
N ARG A 426 33.26 -23.43 43.71
CA ARG A 426 32.66 -24.07 44.90
C ARG A 426 31.14 -23.98 44.87
N TYR A 427 30.58 -22.87 44.37
CA TYR A 427 29.14 -22.59 44.32
C TYR A 427 28.60 -22.58 42.88
N LYS A 428 28.73 -23.71 42.17
CA LYS A 428 28.39 -23.83 40.74
C LYS A 428 26.97 -23.40 40.38
N THR A 429 25.98 -23.73 41.21
CA THR A 429 24.58 -23.34 40.95
C THR A 429 24.43 -21.82 40.89
N ARG A 430 25.10 -21.10 41.79
CA ARG A 430 25.10 -19.63 41.79
C ARG A 430 25.84 -19.08 40.59
N MET A 431 27.03 -19.63 40.30
CA MET A 431 27.81 -19.25 39.13
C MET A 431 26.95 -19.31 37.86
N PHE A 432 26.28 -20.44 37.61
CA PHE A 432 25.41 -20.57 36.44
C PHE A 432 24.22 -19.61 36.49
N MET A 433 23.59 -19.44 37.65
CA MET A 433 22.46 -18.54 37.82
C MET A 433 22.84 -17.07 37.50
N THR A 434 23.97 -16.59 38.00
CA THR A 434 24.46 -15.24 37.71
C THR A 434 24.79 -15.09 36.23
N ILE A 435 25.51 -16.04 35.65
CA ILE A 435 25.89 -16.01 34.23
C ILE A 435 24.63 -16.01 33.36
N PHE A 436 23.67 -16.92 33.58
CA PHE A 436 22.45 -17.00 32.78
C PHE A 436 21.50 -15.82 33.01
N GLY A 437 21.42 -15.30 34.24
CA GLY A 437 20.61 -14.13 34.53
C GLY A 437 21.12 -12.88 33.79
N VAL A 438 22.43 -12.61 33.88
CA VAL A 438 23.05 -11.49 33.16
C VAL A 438 23.05 -11.74 31.64
N CYS A 439 23.35 -12.98 31.22
CA CYS A 439 23.27 -13.38 29.81
C CYS A 439 21.89 -13.13 29.22
N GLY A 440 20.82 -13.53 29.91
CA GLY A 440 19.46 -13.33 29.43
C GLY A 440 19.11 -11.85 29.27
N ALA A 441 19.43 -11.01 30.26
CA ALA A 441 19.22 -9.57 30.16
C ALA A 441 20.03 -8.92 29.03
N VAL A 442 21.32 -9.25 28.93
CA VAL A 442 22.20 -8.72 27.87
C VAL A 442 21.78 -9.22 26.49
N SER A 443 21.36 -10.47 26.36
CA SER A 443 20.89 -11.04 25.08
C SER A 443 19.67 -10.29 24.58
N LEU A 444 18.68 -10.05 25.46
CA LEU A 444 17.46 -9.32 25.10
C LEU A 444 17.74 -7.86 24.74
N LEU A 445 18.60 -7.18 25.50
CA LEU A 445 19.01 -5.81 25.19
C LEU A 445 19.79 -5.73 23.87
N THR A 446 20.76 -6.62 23.67
CA THR A 446 21.58 -6.66 22.45
C THR A 446 20.72 -6.95 21.24
N ALA A 447 19.91 -8.01 21.27
CA ALA A 447 19.04 -8.37 20.17
C ALA A 447 18.05 -7.24 19.84
N GLY A 448 17.45 -6.64 20.87
CA GLY A 448 16.50 -5.57 20.67
C GLY A 448 17.09 -4.31 20.03
N LEU A 449 18.21 -3.83 20.57
CA LEU A 449 18.92 -2.68 20.00
C LEU A 449 19.50 -2.98 18.61
N ALA A 450 19.98 -4.20 18.38
CA ALA A 450 20.50 -4.63 17.09
C ALA A 450 19.39 -4.60 16.03
N VAL A 451 18.22 -5.19 16.31
CA VAL A 451 17.05 -5.17 15.42
C VAL A 451 16.60 -3.74 15.12
N GLN A 452 16.53 -2.88 16.14
CA GLN A 452 16.24 -1.46 15.97
C GLN A 452 17.23 -0.80 15.00
N SER A 453 18.53 -1.05 15.16
CA SER A 453 19.55 -0.46 14.28
C SER A 453 19.52 -1.02 12.86
N SER A 454 19.24 -2.32 12.71
CA SER A 454 19.11 -3.02 11.43
C SER A 454 18.00 -2.46 10.57
N ILE A 455 16.89 -2.06 11.20
CA ILE A 455 15.71 -1.54 10.51
C ILE A 455 15.83 -0.03 10.29
N GLY A 456 16.36 0.70 11.27
CA GLY A 456 16.53 2.15 11.20
C GLY A 456 17.45 2.63 10.06
N GLN A 457 18.39 1.79 9.59
CA GLN A 457 19.32 2.15 8.51
C GLN A 457 18.82 1.81 7.11
N ILE A 458 17.72 1.06 6.97
CA ILE A 458 17.19 0.61 5.67
C ILE A 458 16.89 1.81 4.76
N GLY A 459 16.25 2.85 5.29
CA GLY A 459 15.87 4.03 4.51
C GLY A 459 17.07 4.76 3.90
N ASN A 460 18.12 5.00 4.70
CA ASN A 460 19.32 5.68 4.23
C ASN A 460 20.11 4.80 3.23
N ARG A 461 20.30 3.51 3.54
CA ARG A 461 21.02 2.61 2.62
C ARG A 461 20.30 2.46 1.28
N GLN A 462 18.99 2.23 1.29
CA GLN A 462 18.21 2.06 0.06
C GLN A 462 18.19 3.35 -0.77
N PHE A 463 17.89 4.50 -0.16
CA PHE A 463 17.54 5.72 -0.90
C PHE A 463 18.57 6.85 -0.85
N GLU A 464 19.72 6.65 -0.21
CA GLU A 464 20.87 7.56 -0.27
C GLU A 464 22.13 6.87 -0.83
N GLU A 465 22.38 5.59 -0.51
CA GLU A 465 23.57 4.87 -1.00
C GLU A 465 23.34 4.07 -2.30
N LEU A 466 22.17 3.43 -2.43
CA LEU A 466 21.87 2.50 -3.52
C LEU A 466 21.05 3.16 -4.64
N ILE A 467 19.94 3.80 -4.30
CA ILE A 467 19.08 4.52 -5.25
C ILE A 467 19.34 6.02 -5.12
N HIS A 468 19.87 6.64 -6.19
CA HIS A 468 20.19 8.07 -6.25
C HIS A 468 19.15 8.90 -7.00
N TYR A 469 18.23 8.27 -7.72
CA TYR A 469 17.12 8.97 -8.38
C TYR A 469 15.97 9.23 -7.41
N ASP A 470 15.22 10.31 -7.65
CA ASP A 470 14.06 10.68 -6.84
C ASP A 470 12.74 10.22 -7.48
N LEU A 471 12.69 10.25 -8.82
CA LEU A 471 11.50 9.99 -9.63
C LEU A 471 11.86 9.13 -10.84
N ILE A 472 10.93 8.26 -11.23
CA ILE A 472 10.88 7.68 -12.58
C ILE A 472 9.66 8.28 -13.26
N VAL A 473 9.86 8.95 -14.39
CA VAL A 473 8.79 9.56 -15.20
C VAL A 473 8.55 8.65 -16.40
N ALA A 474 7.46 7.88 -16.38
CA ALA A 474 7.08 6.97 -17.45
C ALA A 474 6.26 7.69 -18.52
N GLU A 475 6.64 7.49 -19.78
CA GLU A 475 6.01 8.07 -20.96
C GLU A 475 4.76 7.28 -21.39
N GLU A 476 3.82 7.97 -22.04
CA GLU A 476 2.66 7.33 -22.68
C GLU A 476 3.06 6.65 -23.99
N SER A 477 2.44 5.52 -24.31
CA SER A 477 2.80 4.71 -25.48
C SER A 477 2.57 5.39 -26.82
N ASP A 478 1.66 6.36 -26.92
CA ASP A 478 1.29 7.09 -28.14
C ASP A 478 1.90 8.52 -28.23
N THR A 479 2.95 8.78 -27.46
CA THR A 479 3.55 10.13 -27.35
C THR A 479 4.14 10.64 -28.68
N ASN A 480 3.63 11.77 -29.18
CA ASN A 480 4.16 12.43 -30.37
C ASN A 480 5.42 13.27 -30.11
N SER A 481 6.09 13.73 -31.17
CA SER A 481 7.37 14.45 -31.08
C SER A 481 7.28 15.77 -30.30
N ALA A 482 6.18 16.52 -30.42
CA ALA A 482 5.99 17.78 -29.69
C ALA A 482 5.83 17.55 -28.18
N GLN A 483 5.14 16.48 -27.80
CA GLN A 483 4.96 16.11 -26.40
C GLN A 483 6.26 15.57 -25.77
N ARG A 484 7.07 14.81 -26.51
CA ARG A 484 8.41 14.39 -26.07
C ARG A 484 9.34 15.59 -25.82
N GLU A 485 9.25 16.62 -26.66
CA GLU A 485 10.01 17.87 -26.45
C GLU A 485 9.56 18.62 -25.18
N GLU A 486 8.27 18.55 -24.81
CA GLU A 486 7.75 19.15 -23.59
C GLU A 486 8.32 18.47 -22.33
N ILE A 487 8.42 17.14 -22.33
CA ILE A 487 9.11 16.37 -21.28
C ILE A 487 10.59 16.76 -21.23
N ALA A 488 11.28 16.76 -22.38
CA ALA A 488 12.70 17.13 -22.46
C ALA A 488 12.97 18.57 -21.96
N THR A 489 12.08 19.51 -22.25
CA THR A 489 12.16 20.89 -21.75
C THR A 489 11.97 20.94 -20.24
N THR A 490 11.02 20.16 -19.70
CA THR A 490 10.78 20.08 -18.26
C THR A 490 11.96 19.46 -17.52
N LEU A 491 12.57 18.41 -18.09
CA LEU A 491 13.77 17.75 -17.58
C LEU A 491 15.00 18.69 -17.56
N LYS A 492 15.11 19.63 -18.50
CA LYS A 492 16.14 20.69 -18.50
C LYS A 492 15.85 21.84 -17.52
N GLY A 493 14.77 21.75 -16.74
CA GLY A 493 14.35 22.76 -15.78
C GLY A 493 15.35 22.98 -14.64
N LYS A 494 15.29 24.15 -13.99
CA LYS A 494 16.24 24.53 -12.92
C LYS A 494 16.22 23.62 -11.68
N THR A 495 15.14 22.87 -11.46
CA THR A 495 14.92 21.99 -10.30
C THR A 495 15.51 20.59 -10.48
N VAL A 496 15.70 20.15 -11.73
CA VAL A 496 16.32 18.87 -12.07
C VAL A 496 17.84 19.04 -12.02
N GLN A 497 18.53 18.12 -11.37
CA GLN A 497 19.99 18.06 -11.34
C GLN A 497 20.51 17.33 -12.58
N SER A 498 19.94 16.15 -12.85
CA SER A 498 20.27 15.33 -14.02
C SER A 498 19.11 14.37 -14.31
N SER A 499 19.07 13.86 -15.55
CA SER A 499 18.10 12.84 -15.96
C SER A 499 18.70 11.92 -17.01
N THR A 500 18.37 10.64 -16.97
CA THR A 500 18.76 9.65 -17.99
C THR A 500 17.55 8.87 -18.48
N ALA A 501 17.56 8.50 -19.76
CA ALA A 501 16.49 7.71 -20.37
C ALA A 501 16.71 6.23 -20.09
N VAL A 502 15.64 5.53 -19.75
CA VAL A 502 15.64 4.09 -19.45
C VAL A 502 14.41 3.42 -20.02
N ARG A 503 14.46 2.09 -20.09
CA ARG A 503 13.26 1.27 -20.14
C ARG A 503 12.82 0.94 -18.72
N TYR A 504 11.58 1.28 -18.39
CA TYR A 504 10.89 0.88 -17.17
C TYR A 504 9.77 -0.09 -17.54
N GLU A 505 9.73 -1.24 -16.88
CA GLU A 505 8.64 -2.23 -17.00
C GLU A 505 8.26 -2.73 -15.61
N GLU A 506 6.97 -2.96 -15.40
CA GLU A 506 6.49 -3.66 -14.21
C GLU A 506 6.23 -5.13 -14.54
N LEU A 507 7.04 -6.00 -13.96
CA LEU A 507 6.89 -7.45 -14.09
C LEU A 507 6.22 -8.01 -12.84
N SER A 508 5.71 -9.23 -12.95
CA SER A 508 5.13 -9.89 -11.79
C SER A 508 5.47 -11.37 -11.70
N LYS A 509 5.51 -11.88 -10.48
CA LYS A 509 5.68 -13.30 -10.20
C LYS A 509 4.88 -13.68 -8.98
N THR A 510 4.11 -14.75 -9.07
CA THR A 510 3.53 -15.37 -7.87
C THR A 510 4.62 -16.21 -7.19
N ALA A 511 5.00 -15.81 -5.98
CA ALA A 511 6.07 -16.40 -5.18
C ALA A 511 5.90 -16.01 -3.69
N GLY A 512 6.87 -16.39 -2.85
CA GLY A 512 6.84 -16.04 -1.42
C GLY A 512 6.13 -17.07 -0.54
N LYS A 513 6.18 -16.87 0.78
CA LYS A 513 5.60 -17.81 1.77
C LYS A 513 4.07 -17.90 1.64
N GLU A 514 3.46 -16.80 1.19
CA GLU A 514 2.02 -16.60 1.14
C GLU A 514 1.46 -16.78 -0.29
N ASN A 515 2.34 -17.08 -1.26
CA ASN A 515 2.01 -17.35 -2.65
C ASN A 515 1.16 -16.25 -3.30
N ASP A 516 1.54 -14.99 -3.05
CA ASP A 516 0.91 -13.78 -3.57
C ASP A 516 1.66 -13.24 -4.80
N LYS A 517 0.98 -12.39 -5.57
CA LYS A 517 1.57 -11.71 -6.72
C LYS A 517 2.57 -10.65 -6.25
N GLN A 518 3.85 -10.91 -6.47
CA GLN A 518 4.95 -9.99 -6.22
C GLN A 518 5.20 -9.11 -7.44
N SER A 519 5.22 -7.79 -7.24
CA SER A 519 5.62 -6.83 -8.27
C SER A 519 7.14 -6.72 -8.33
N ILE A 520 7.69 -6.66 -9.54
CA ILE A 520 9.12 -6.63 -9.82
C ILE A 520 9.38 -5.46 -10.77
N THR A 521 10.14 -4.47 -10.32
CA THR A 521 10.56 -3.35 -11.16
C THR A 521 11.72 -3.77 -12.05
N LEU A 522 11.52 -3.73 -13.37
CA LEU A 522 12.60 -3.92 -14.33
C LEU A 522 13.07 -2.56 -14.83
N LEU A 523 14.38 -2.34 -14.75
CA LEU A 523 15.06 -1.20 -15.38
C LEU A 523 16.08 -1.71 -16.38
N ALA A 524 15.98 -1.25 -17.63
CA ALA A 524 17.00 -1.50 -18.64
C ALA A 524 17.59 -0.20 -19.19
N THR A 525 18.88 -0.24 -19.51
CA THR A 525 19.63 0.91 -20.03
C THR A 525 20.59 0.49 -21.14
N ASP A 526 20.80 1.37 -22.12
CA ASP A 526 21.88 1.29 -23.11
C ASP A 526 23.18 1.95 -22.61
N ASP A 527 23.11 2.80 -21.58
CA ASP A 527 24.26 3.45 -20.94
C ASP A 527 24.64 2.76 -19.61
N ALA A 528 25.10 1.52 -19.70
CA ALA A 528 25.52 0.74 -18.54
C ALA A 528 26.70 1.36 -17.77
N TYR A 529 27.47 2.29 -18.37
CA TYR A 529 28.62 2.93 -17.75
C TYR A 529 28.23 4.05 -16.80
N ASN A 530 27.31 4.93 -17.20
CA ASN A 530 26.85 6.05 -16.37
C ASN A 530 25.65 5.70 -15.48
N PHE A 531 25.12 4.47 -15.58
CA PHE A 531 24.01 3.99 -14.76
C PHE A 531 24.27 4.12 -13.24
N ASN A 532 25.53 4.03 -12.82
CA ASN A 532 25.95 4.16 -11.42
C ASN A 532 25.69 5.56 -10.80
N GLU A 533 25.51 6.61 -11.61
CA GLU A 533 25.15 7.94 -11.11
C GLU A 533 23.71 8.00 -10.54
N TYR A 534 22.86 7.06 -10.97
CA TYR A 534 21.45 6.95 -10.59
C TYR A 534 21.19 5.73 -9.70
N LEU A 535 21.99 4.67 -9.84
CA LEU A 535 21.81 3.42 -9.12
C LEU A 535 23.13 2.70 -8.86
N THR A 536 23.51 2.53 -7.59
CA THR A 536 24.66 1.72 -7.20
C THR A 536 24.31 0.23 -7.20
N LEU A 537 24.88 -0.53 -8.13
CA LEU A 537 24.79 -1.99 -8.14
C LEU A 537 26.03 -2.60 -7.49
N ARG A 538 25.87 -3.28 -6.36
CA ARG A 538 26.99 -3.90 -5.61
C ARG A 538 26.56 -5.16 -4.86
N ASP A 539 27.50 -6.06 -4.62
CA ASP A 539 27.31 -7.17 -3.67
C ASP A 539 27.34 -6.64 -2.23
N ARG A 540 26.37 -7.06 -1.39
CA ARG A 540 26.23 -6.56 -0.01
C ARG A 540 27.43 -6.87 0.88
N LYS A 541 28.06 -8.04 0.73
CA LYS A 541 29.10 -8.52 1.67
C LYS A 541 30.48 -8.01 1.30
N THR A 542 30.79 -7.99 0.01
CA THR A 542 32.10 -7.63 -0.53
C THR A 542 32.16 -6.19 -1.01
N HIS A 543 31.02 -5.53 -1.15
CA HIS A 543 30.86 -4.21 -1.78
C HIS A 543 31.44 -4.14 -3.20
N GLN A 544 31.64 -5.29 -3.86
CA GLN A 544 32.11 -5.31 -5.24
C GLN A 544 31.02 -4.85 -6.20
N PRO A 545 31.32 -3.94 -7.15
CA PRO A 545 30.36 -3.49 -8.15
C PRO A 545 29.82 -4.65 -8.98
N GLN A 546 28.51 -4.66 -9.24
CA GLN A 546 27.87 -5.57 -10.17
C GLN A 546 27.74 -4.88 -11.54
N ILE A 547 28.11 -5.58 -12.61
CA ILE A 547 28.13 -5.04 -13.97
C ILE A 547 26.98 -5.65 -14.77
N LEU A 548 26.28 -4.82 -15.55
CA LEU A 548 25.25 -5.28 -16.47
C LEU A 548 25.90 -5.97 -17.69
N VAL A 549 25.50 -7.21 -17.97
CA VAL A 549 26.04 -8.02 -19.06
C VAL A 549 24.95 -8.39 -20.07
N ASN A 550 25.37 -8.78 -21.27
CA ASN A 550 24.44 -9.02 -22.39
C ASN A 550 23.61 -10.30 -22.25
N ASN A 551 24.09 -11.28 -21.49
CA ASN A 551 23.52 -12.62 -21.38
C ASN A 551 22.89 -12.91 -20.01
N GLY A 552 22.46 -11.88 -19.29
CA GLY A 552 21.71 -12.06 -18.05
C GLY A 552 21.53 -10.77 -17.27
N ALA A 553 20.55 -10.80 -16.37
CA ALA A 553 20.16 -9.66 -15.56
C ALA A 553 20.81 -9.71 -14.17
N VAL A 554 21.05 -8.54 -13.59
CA VAL A 554 21.36 -8.38 -12.17
C VAL A 554 20.05 -8.24 -11.42
N ILE A 555 19.81 -9.06 -10.40
CA ILE A 555 18.57 -9.06 -9.63
C ILE A 555 18.81 -8.61 -8.20
N SER A 556 17.77 -8.11 -7.50
CA SER A 556 17.90 -7.83 -6.07
C SER A 556 18.12 -9.09 -5.24
N GLU A 557 18.94 -8.99 -4.18
CA GLU A 557 19.24 -10.10 -3.25
C GLU A 557 17.97 -10.73 -2.69
N ARG A 558 16.99 -9.90 -2.29
CA ARG A 558 15.72 -10.39 -1.77
C ARG A 558 14.91 -11.18 -2.80
N LEU A 559 14.91 -10.75 -4.07
CA LEU A 559 14.24 -11.48 -5.16
C LEU A 559 14.93 -12.83 -5.41
N ALA A 560 16.27 -12.87 -5.36
CA ALA A 560 17.04 -14.09 -5.52
C ALA A 560 16.74 -15.11 -4.40
N GLU A 561 16.71 -14.65 -3.15
CA GLU A 561 16.37 -15.47 -1.98
C GLU A 561 14.94 -16.02 -2.06
N MET A 562 13.97 -15.16 -2.39
CA MET A 562 12.55 -15.55 -2.49
C MET A 562 12.31 -16.62 -3.56
N LEU A 563 12.99 -16.50 -4.71
CA LEU A 563 12.90 -17.48 -5.80
C LEU A 563 13.85 -18.67 -5.62
N ASN A 564 14.71 -18.63 -4.60
CA ASN A 564 15.77 -19.61 -4.34
C ASN A 564 16.68 -19.85 -5.57
N VAL A 565 17.13 -18.77 -6.21
CA VAL A 565 18.00 -18.77 -7.39
C VAL A 565 19.36 -18.17 -7.09
N SER A 566 20.39 -18.71 -7.74
CA SER A 566 21.78 -18.25 -7.65
C SER A 566 22.28 -17.71 -9.00
N VAL A 567 23.46 -17.08 -8.98
CA VAL A 567 24.12 -16.62 -10.21
C VAL A 567 24.34 -17.81 -11.16
N GLY A 568 23.86 -17.69 -12.40
CA GLY A 568 23.89 -18.73 -13.41
C GLY A 568 22.54 -19.40 -13.68
N ASP A 569 21.62 -19.35 -12.72
CA ASP A 569 20.29 -19.95 -12.84
C ASP A 569 19.36 -19.15 -13.75
N THR A 570 18.27 -19.78 -14.18
CA THR A 570 17.20 -19.13 -14.97
C THR A 570 15.88 -19.20 -14.22
N PHE A 571 15.10 -18.14 -14.28
CA PHE A 571 13.77 -18.07 -13.68
C PHE A 571 12.78 -17.41 -14.65
N THR A 572 11.50 -17.56 -14.35
CA THR A 572 10.42 -17.01 -15.18
C THR A 572 9.62 -15.97 -14.43
N VAL A 573 9.24 -14.91 -15.14
CA VAL A 573 8.41 -13.79 -14.68
C VAL A 573 7.34 -13.51 -15.72
N ASN A 574 6.25 -12.85 -15.32
CA ASN A 574 5.17 -12.47 -16.23
C ASN A 574 5.30 -10.98 -16.54
N ASP A 575 5.20 -10.60 -17.81
CA ASP A 575 5.15 -9.19 -18.23
C ASP A 575 3.76 -8.56 -18.04
N GLU A 576 3.62 -7.27 -18.39
CA GLU A 576 2.34 -6.54 -18.27
C GLU A 576 1.21 -7.21 -19.07
N ASN A 577 1.53 -7.92 -20.16
CA ASN A 577 0.57 -8.65 -20.99
C ASN A 577 0.29 -10.07 -20.46
N GLY A 578 0.91 -10.46 -19.35
CA GLY A 578 0.82 -11.80 -18.77
C GLY A 578 1.65 -12.86 -19.49
N ALA A 579 2.49 -12.48 -20.46
CA ALA A 579 3.37 -13.39 -21.15
C ALA A 579 4.57 -13.75 -20.27
N GLN A 580 4.91 -15.04 -20.26
CA GLN A 580 5.99 -15.54 -19.43
C GLN A 580 7.35 -15.28 -20.10
N ARG A 581 8.23 -14.55 -19.42
CA ARG A 581 9.59 -14.22 -19.84
C ARG A 581 10.59 -15.01 -19.02
N THR A 582 11.59 -15.59 -19.68
CA THR A 582 12.66 -16.35 -19.03
C THR A 582 13.91 -15.47 -18.93
N ILE A 583 14.43 -15.31 -17.71
CA ILE A 583 15.57 -14.43 -17.41
C ILE A 583 16.67 -15.26 -16.76
N LYS A 584 17.92 -15.06 -17.21
CA LYS A 584 19.11 -15.65 -16.60
C LYS A 584 19.71 -14.70 -15.58
N VAL A 585 20.10 -15.21 -14.42
CA VAL A 585 20.76 -14.44 -13.35
C VAL A 585 22.25 -14.31 -13.68
N ALA A 586 22.71 -13.09 -13.92
CA ALA A 586 24.12 -12.78 -14.12
C ALA A 586 24.80 -12.22 -12.85
N GLY A 587 24.04 -11.58 -11.98
CA GLY A 587 24.54 -11.00 -10.74
C GLY A 587 23.42 -10.79 -9.73
N ILE A 588 23.80 -10.59 -8.48
CA ILE A 588 22.89 -10.29 -7.38
C ILE A 588 23.35 -9.00 -6.72
N SER A 589 22.47 -8.01 -6.63
CA SER A 589 22.77 -6.71 -6.04
C SER A 589 22.03 -6.50 -4.73
N GLU A 590 22.69 -5.79 -3.81
CA GLU A 590 22.13 -5.28 -2.57
C GLU A 590 20.94 -4.36 -2.87
N MET A 591 19.75 -4.71 -2.36
CA MET A 591 18.56 -3.86 -2.30
C MET A 591 17.71 -4.32 -1.10
N TYR A 592 17.19 -3.38 -0.33
CA TYR A 592 16.47 -3.65 0.92
C TYR A 592 14.95 -3.65 0.80
N ILE A 593 14.40 -2.99 -0.22
CA ILE A 593 12.95 -2.81 -0.37
C ILE A 593 12.57 -3.09 -1.81
N GLY A 594 11.54 -3.89 -2.02
CA GLY A 594 11.03 -4.25 -3.33
C GLY A 594 11.91 -5.24 -4.08
N HIS A 595 11.40 -5.66 -5.23
CA HIS A 595 12.08 -6.57 -6.14
C HIS A 595 12.51 -5.85 -7.39
N PHE A 596 13.78 -6.03 -7.77
CA PHE A 596 14.35 -5.34 -8.92
C PHE A 596 15.06 -6.30 -9.86
N ILE A 597 14.96 -6.00 -11.14
CA ILE A 597 15.73 -6.61 -12.22
C ILE A 597 16.39 -5.50 -13.02
N PHE A 598 17.71 -5.57 -13.16
CA PHE A 598 18.51 -4.61 -13.92
C PHE A 598 19.17 -5.32 -15.08
N MET A 599 19.07 -4.78 -16.28
CA MET A 599 19.69 -5.36 -17.46
C MET A 599 20.16 -4.28 -18.43
N ASN A 600 21.04 -4.63 -19.37
CA ASN A 600 21.37 -3.73 -20.46
C ASN A 600 20.42 -3.92 -21.65
N ALA A 601 20.48 -3.01 -22.62
CA ALA A 601 19.64 -3.05 -23.82
C ALA A 601 19.68 -4.40 -24.55
N GLN A 602 20.87 -4.97 -24.74
CA GLN A 602 21.05 -6.24 -25.46
C GLN A 602 20.41 -7.42 -24.73
N CYS A 603 20.54 -7.48 -23.40
CA CYS A 603 19.87 -8.49 -22.60
C CYS A 603 18.34 -8.32 -22.64
N TYR A 604 17.83 -7.09 -22.68
CA TYR A 604 16.39 -6.82 -22.82
C TYR A 604 15.86 -7.37 -24.15
N GLU A 605 16.54 -7.07 -25.27
CA GLU A 605 16.17 -7.57 -26.60
C GLU A 605 16.16 -9.10 -26.65
N HIS A 606 17.11 -9.77 -25.98
CA HIS A 606 17.14 -11.23 -25.88
C HIS A 606 15.99 -11.83 -25.07
N VAL A 607 15.54 -11.16 -24.00
CA VAL A 607 14.46 -11.66 -23.12
C VAL A 607 13.07 -11.40 -23.71
N PHE A 608 12.86 -10.23 -24.31
CA PHE A 608 11.55 -9.79 -24.79
C PHE A 608 11.33 -10.09 -26.27
N GLY A 609 12.39 -10.18 -27.07
CA GLY A 609 12.32 -10.39 -28.52
C GLY A 609 11.98 -9.12 -29.32
N ASP A 610 11.87 -7.98 -28.64
CA ASP A 610 11.55 -6.67 -29.20
C ASP A 610 12.80 -5.79 -29.25
N GLN A 611 12.83 -4.80 -30.17
CA GLN A 611 13.92 -3.81 -30.20
C GLN A 611 13.89 -2.91 -28.96
N TYR A 612 15.06 -2.65 -28.38
CA TYR A 612 15.16 -1.79 -27.21
C TYR A 612 14.79 -0.35 -27.56
N SER A 613 13.89 0.23 -26.76
CA SER A 613 13.50 1.63 -26.84
C SER A 613 13.18 2.16 -25.45
N THR A 614 13.62 3.36 -25.11
CA THR A 614 13.33 3.97 -23.81
C THR A 614 11.87 4.40 -23.73
N ASN A 615 11.26 4.26 -22.56
CA ASN A 615 9.88 4.68 -22.27
C ASN A 615 9.76 5.44 -20.94
N ALA A 616 10.88 5.75 -20.28
CA ALA A 616 10.88 6.48 -19.02
C ALA A 616 12.18 7.25 -18.82
N TYR A 617 12.14 8.21 -17.90
CA TYR A 617 13.31 8.95 -17.45
C TYR A 617 13.51 8.75 -15.95
N MET A 618 14.72 8.35 -15.55
CA MET A 618 15.15 8.47 -14.15
C MET A 618 15.59 9.91 -13.92
N VAL A 619 15.02 10.56 -12.91
CA VAL A 619 15.23 11.98 -12.62
C VAL A 619 15.81 12.13 -11.23
N ARG A 620 16.92 12.86 -11.16
CA ARG A 620 17.55 13.31 -9.92
C ARG A 620 17.26 14.79 -9.74
N LEU A 621 16.64 15.16 -8.61
CA LEU A 621 16.32 16.52 -8.25
C LEU A 621 17.49 17.16 -7.51
N LYS A 622 17.58 18.50 -7.53
CA LYS A 622 18.58 19.21 -6.71
C LYS A 622 18.22 19.23 -5.22
N ASP A 623 16.93 19.13 -4.92
CA ASP A 623 16.38 19.04 -3.58
C ASP A 623 15.63 17.70 -3.47
N HIS A 624 16.23 16.77 -2.73
CA HIS A 624 15.78 15.40 -2.52
C HIS A 624 14.71 15.26 -1.43
N SER A 625 14.21 16.37 -0.86
CA SER A 625 13.16 16.31 0.16
C SER A 625 11.88 15.66 -0.37
N ASN A 626 11.19 14.89 0.49
CA ASN A 626 9.94 14.23 0.11
C ASN A 626 8.90 15.23 -0.42
N ALA A 627 8.78 16.39 0.24
CA ALA A 627 7.85 17.45 -0.17
C ALA A 627 8.18 18.03 -1.55
N ASN A 628 9.47 18.25 -1.88
CA ASN A 628 9.83 18.69 -3.22
C ASN A 628 9.63 17.58 -4.26
N THR A 629 9.98 16.34 -3.92
CA THR A 629 9.78 15.16 -4.79
C THR A 629 8.31 15.00 -5.18
N GLU A 630 7.39 15.08 -4.21
CA GLU A 630 5.94 15.09 -4.43
C GLU A 630 5.51 16.24 -5.34
N ARG A 631 5.99 17.46 -5.06
CA ARG A 631 5.67 18.66 -5.87
C ARG A 631 6.15 18.55 -7.31
N GLN A 632 7.37 18.08 -7.53
CA GLN A 632 7.92 17.91 -8.88
C GLN A 632 7.24 16.75 -9.62
N GLY A 633 6.98 15.62 -8.94
CA GLY A 633 6.24 14.51 -9.54
C GLY A 633 4.84 14.91 -9.97
N ALA A 634 4.11 15.69 -9.16
CA ALA A 634 2.82 16.24 -9.54
C ALA A 634 2.90 17.22 -10.73
N LYS A 635 4.04 17.86 -10.95
CA LYS A 635 4.27 18.70 -12.13
C LYS A 635 4.48 17.85 -13.38
N PHE A 636 5.29 16.79 -13.29
CA PHE A 636 5.47 15.84 -14.41
C PHE A 636 4.16 15.13 -14.77
N MET A 637 3.36 14.70 -13.78
CA MET A 637 2.05 14.07 -14.00
C MET A 637 1.01 14.94 -14.73
N LYS A 638 1.21 16.26 -14.81
CA LYS A 638 0.32 17.16 -15.56
C LYS A 638 0.63 17.22 -17.05
N LEU A 639 1.79 16.72 -17.46
CA LEU A 639 2.19 16.68 -18.85
C LEU A 639 1.39 15.58 -19.56
N ALA A 640 0.81 15.90 -20.72
CA ALA A 640 -0.09 14.98 -21.42
C ALA A 640 0.59 13.69 -21.92
N ALA A 641 1.92 13.66 -21.96
CA ALA A 641 2.71 12.50 -22.39
C ALA A 641 3.32 11.69 -21.25
N VAL A 642 2.98 12.00 -20.00
CA VAL A 642 3.43 11.24 -18.84
C VAL A 642 2.31 10.29 -18.43
N ARG A 643 2.51 8.99 -18.62
CA ARG A 643 1.60 7.91 -18.17
C ARG A 643 1.56 7.85 -16.65
N GLY A 644 2.73 7.98 -16.02
CA GLY A 644 2.88 7.81 -14.59
C GLY A 644 4.20 8.33 -14.05
N VAL A 645 4.24 8.60 -12.75
CA VAL A 645 5.46 8.97 -12.03
C VAL A 645 5.60 8.06 -10.82
N VAL A 646 6.68 7.29 -10.79
CA VAL A 646 7.04 6.47 -9.63
C VAL A 646 7.93 7.30 -8.71
N GLN A 647 7.53 7.41 -7.45
CA GLN A 647 8.24 8.19 -6.44
C GLN A 647 8.74 7.26 -5.32
N ASN A 648 9.96 7.48 -4.86
CA ASN A 648 10.49 6.75 -3.72
C ASN A 648 9.90 7.22 -2.37
N THR A 649 9.10 8.31 -2.36
CA THR A 649 8.53 8.92 -1.15
C THR A 649 7.59 7.99 -0.39
N THR A 650 6.72 7.24 -1.08
CA THR A 650 5.81 6.28 -0.43
C THR A 650 6.59 5.18 0.28
N GLN A 651 7.61 4.61 -0.36
CA GLN A 651 8.45 3.58 0.26
C GLN A 651 9.27 4.15 1.43
N LYS A 652 9.84 5.36 1.29
CA LYS A 652 10.52 6.09 2.39
C LYS A 652 9.59 6.29 3.60
N ASN A 653 8.36 6.72 3.36
CA ASN A 653 7.37 6.94 4.42
C ASN A 653 6.95 5.62 5.06
N MET A 654 6.73 4.56 4.28
CA MET A 654 6.45 3.21 4.78
C MET A 654 7.54 2.72 5.73
N VAL A 655 8.82 2.82 5.32
CA VAL A 655 9.95 2.45 6.16
C VAL A 655 9.99 3.28 7.43
N SER A 656 9.80 4.60 7.31
CA SER A 656 9.79 5.51 8.47
C SER A 656 8.70 5.13 9.47
N THR A 657 7.49 4.78 9.00
CA THR A 657 6.40 4.29 9.84
C THR A 657 6.75 2.95 10.51
N ILE A 658 7.28 1.98 9.76
CA ILE A 658 7.71 0.69 10.30
C ILE A 658 8.79 0.89 11.38
N VAL A 659 9.83 1.68 11.09
CA VAL A 659 10.93 2.01 12.01
C VAL A 659 10.37 2.70 13.26
N GLY A 660 9.50 3.69 13.09
CA GLY A 660 8.90 4.46 14.19
C GLY A 660 8.09 3.57 15.15
N SER A 661 7.19 2.75 14.61
CA SER A 661 6.37 1.82 15.40
C SER A 661 7.23 0.76 16.10
N LEU A 662 8.24 0.21 15.42
CA LEU A 662 9.14 -0.76 16.04
C LEU A 662 10.02 -0.13 17.12
N ASN A 663 10.51 1.09 16.92
CA ASN A 663 11.29 1.80 17.94
C ASN A 663 10.52 1.90 19.26
N GLN A 664 9.24 2.28 19.20
CA GLN A 664 8.39 2.40 20.38
C GLN A 664 8.19 1.05 21.09
N ILE A 665 8.03 -0.05 20.35
CA ILE A 665 7.92 -1.40 20.94
C ILE A 665 9.25 -1.83 21.55
N MET A 666 10.35 -1.58 20.84
CA MET A 666 11.68 -1.92 21.31
C MET A 666 12.06 -1.16 22.58
N GLU A 667 11.66 0.11 22.71
CA GLU A 667 11.84 0.89 23.94
C GLU A 667 11.19 0.22 25.16
N VAL A 668 9.98 -0.30 25.01
CA VAL A 668 9.28 -1.04 26.07
C VAL A 668 10.02 -2.33 26.43
N LEU A 669 10.46 -3.09 25.43
CA LEU A 669 11.20 -4.34 25.65
C LEU A 669 12.57 -4.08 26.30
N ILE A 670 13.26 -3.02 25.89
CA ILE A 670 14.51 -2.57 26.49
C ILE A 670 14.27 -2.20 27.95
N LEU A 671 13.23 -1.43 28.26
CA LEU A 671 12.88 -1.06 29.64
C LEU A 671 12.63 -2.30 30.50
N VAL A 672 11.87 -3.28 29.99
CA VAL A 672 11.63 -4.55 30.71
C VAL A 672 12.92 -5.33 30.92
N ALA A 673 13.82 -5.38 29.92
CA ALA A 673 15.10 -6.08 30.04
C ALA A 673 16.06 -5.38 31.03
N VAL A 674 16.06 -4.05 31.11
CA VAL A 674 16.78 -3.29 32.13
C VAL A 674 16.23 -3.60 33.53
N LEU A 675 14.90 -3.55 33.70
CA LEU A 675 14.27 -3.88 34.98
C LEU A 675 14.61 -5.32 35.42
N LEU A 676 14.58 -6.26 34.48
CA LEU A 676 14.97 -7.64 34.72
C LEU A 676 16.44 -7.72 35.18
N ALA A 677 17.36 -7.03 34.52
CA ALA A 677 18.78 -6.97 34.91
C ALA A 677 18.95 -6.45 36.35
N VAL A 678 18.22 -5.37 36.70
CA VAL A 678 18.25 -4.78 38.05
C VAL A 678 17.79 -5.78 39.10
N VAL A 679 16.64 -6.44 38.90
CA VAL A 679 16.08 -7.40 39.85
C VAL A 679 17.04 -8.59 40.05
N ILE A 680 17.56 -9.15 38.95
CA ILE A 680 18.50 -10.27 38.99
C ILE A 680 19.77 -9.89 39.77
N LEU A 681 20.40 -8.78 39.39
CA LEU A 681 21.66 -8.37 40.00
C LEU A 681 21.48 -7.98 41.46
N TYR A 682 20.34 -7.37 41.81
CA TYR A 682 19.98 -7.07 43.18
C TYR A 682 19.86 -8.36 44.02
N ASP A 683 19.07 -9.33 43.56
CA ASP A 683 18.86 -10.59 44.27
C ASP A 683 20.16 -11.36 44.47
N LEU A 684 20.99 -11.43 43.42
CA LEU A 684 22.29 -12.09 43.48
C LEU A 684 23.28 -11.39 44.42
N THR A 685 23.29 -10.05 44.40
CA THR A 685 24.16 -9.25 45.25
C THR A 685 23.75 -9.40 46.72
N ASN A 686 22.45 -9.29 47.01
CA ASN A 686 21.92 -9.43 48.36
C ASN A 686 22.19 -10.83 48.92
N LEU A 687 22.00 -11.87 48.10
CA LEU A 687 22.33 -13.25 48.44
C LEU A 687 23.82 -13.41 48.79
N ASN A 688 24.72 -12.87 47.94
CA ASN A 688 26.16 -12.93 48.19
C ASN A 688 26.59 -12.22 49.47
N VAL A 689 25.94 -11.10 49.82
CA VAL A 689 26.22 -10.34 51.05
C VAL A 689 25.68 -11.07 52.27
N SER A 690 24.41 -11.51 52.24
CA SER A 690 23.75 -12.19 53.38
C SER A 690 24.50 -13.45 53.81
N GLU A 691 24.89 -14.30 52.86
CA GLU A 691 25.59 -15.54 53.20
C GLU A 691 27.01 -15.34 53.74
N ARG A 692 27.69 -14.28 53.31
CA ARG A 692 29.06 -13.99 53.72
C ARG A 692 29.14 -12.94 54.82
N ILE A 693 28.01 -12.49 55.38
CA ILE A 693 27.98 -11.39 56.35
C ILE A 693 28.91 -11.64 57.54
N ARG A 694 28.97 -12.89 58.04
CA ARG A 694 29.87 -13.28 59.14
C ARG A 694 31.35 -13.26 58.73
N GLU A 695 31.66 -13.70 57.51
CA GLU A 695 33.02 -13.62 56.96
C GLU A 695 33.46 -12.15 56.83
N LEU A 696 32.56 -11.28 56.34
CA LEU A 696 32.82 -9.85 56.19
C LEU A 696 33.02 -9.15 57.52
N SER A 697 32.16 -9.44 58.51
CA SER A 697 32.30 -8.87 59.86
C SER A 697 33.62 -9.29 60.50
N THR A 698 34.05 -10.54 60.30
CA THR A 698 35.36 -11.02 60.78
C THR A 698 36.53 -10.29 60.09
N ILE A 699 36.45 -10.11 58.77
CA ILE A 699 37.46 -9.39 57.98
C ILE A 699 37.54 -7.91 58.40
N LYS A 700 36.40 -7.27 58.68
CA LYS A 700 36.34 -5.88 59.15
C LYS A 700 36.93 -5.71 60.56
N VAL A 701 36.67 -6.67 61.46
CA VAL A 701 37.29 -6.73 62.80
C VAL A 701 38.82 -6.91 62.73
N LEU A 702 39.32 -7.60 61.70
CA LEU A 702 40.75 -7.74 61.42
C LEU A 702 41.39 -6.48 60.82
N GLY A 703 40.64 -5.37 60.67
CA GLY A 703 41.17 -4.06 60.28
C GLY A 703 41.09 -3.75 58.78
N PHE A 704 40.35 -4.54 57.98
CA PHE A 704 40.11 -4.22 56.57
C PHE A 704 39.19 -3.01 56.42
N HIS A 705 39.45 -2.20 55.39
CA HIS A 705 38.61 -1.05 55.07
C HIS A 705 37.27 -1.52 54.48
N THR A 706 36.22 -0.72 54.64
CA THR A 706 34.89 -1.00 54.06
C THR A 706 34.95 -1.17 52.55
N SER A 707 35.82 -0.43 51.85
CA SER A 707 36.06 -0.56 50.40
C SER A 707 36.71 -1.89 50.01
N GLU A 708 37.71 -2.34 50.78
CA GLU A 708 38.39 -3.63 50.58
C GLU A 708 37.43 -4.79 50.82
N THR A 709 36.61 -4.68 51.86
CA THR A 709 35.58 -5.67 52.24
C THR A 709 34.47 -5.75 51.19
N THR A 710 34.03 -4.61 50.66
CA THR A 710 33.03 -4.55 49.59
C THR A 710 33.58 -5.20 48.31
N MET A 711 34.79 -4.82 47.89
CA MET A 711 35.40 -5.34 46.67
C MET A 711 35.74 -6.84 46.77
N TYR A 712 36.00 -7.36 47.97
CA TYR A 712 36.23 -8.78 48.19
C TYR A 712 35.04 -9.65 47.72
N ILE A 713 33.80 -9.22 47.99
CA ILE A 713 32.61 -9.91 47.46
C ILE A 713 32.34 -9.52 46.01
N TYR A 714 32.40 -8.22 45.72
CA TYR A 714 31.94 -7.70 44.43
C TYR A 714 32.77 -8.20 43.25
N ARG A 715 34.04 -8.60 43.48
CA ARG A 715 34.88 -9.25 42.46
C ARG A 715 34.24 -10.48 41.83
N GLU A 716 33.57 -11.31 42.63
CA GLU A 716 32.88 -12.50 42.12
C GLU A 716 31.71 -12.09 41.21
N THR A 717 30.86 -11.18 41.68
CA THR A 717 29.74 -10.66 40.91
C THR A 717 30.21 -10.00 39.61
N ILE A 718 31.26 -9.18 39.64
CA ILE A 718 31.82 -8.52 38.45
C ILE A 718 32.33 -9.56 37.43
N LEU A 719 33.10 -10.55 37.88
CA LEU A 719 33.66 -11.58 36.99
C LEU A 719 32.56 -12.43 36.34
N LEU A 720 31.55 -12.82 37.12
CA LEU A 720 30.42 -13.60 36.62
C LEU A 720 29.53 -12.79 35.68
N SER A 721 29.30 -11.51 35.98
CA SER A 721 28.59 -10.60 35.10
C SER A 721 29.35 -10.36 33.79
N LEU A 722 30.69 -10.27 33.82
CA LEU A 722 31.50 -10.15 32.60
C LEU A 722 31.38 -11.40 31.72
N LEU A 723 31.42 -12.59 32.31
CA LEU A 723 31.16 -13.84 31.58
C LEU A 723 29.71 -13.90 31.06
N GLY A 724 28.75 -13.42 31.85
CA GLY A 724 27.35 -13.30 31.46
C GLY A 724 27.15 -12.33 30.29
N ILE A 725 27.85 -11.19 30.27
CA ILE A 725 27.84 -10.23 29.16
C ILE A 725 28.40 -10.89 27.89
N LEU A 726 29.56 -11.56 27.98
CA LEU A 726 30.17 -12.23 26.83
C LEU A 726 29.26 -13.33 26.25
N ALA A 727 28.69 -14.17 27.12
CA ALA A 727 27.70 -15.16 26.70
C ALA A 727 26.45 -14.48 26.12
N GLY A 728 26.01 -13.38 26.74
CA GLY A 728 24.87 -12.59 26.33
C GLY A 728 25.02 -11.96 24.95
N TYR A 729 26.21 -11.53 24.56
CA TYR A 729 26.45 -11.09 23.18
C TYR A 729 26.33 -12.24 22.19
N GLY A 730 26.86 -13.43 22.52
CA GLY A 730 26.72 -14.60 21.65
C GLY A 730 25.26 -15.02 21.44
N PHE A 731 24.48 -15.08 22.53
CA PHE A 731 23.06 -15.40 22.47
C PHE A 731 22.21 -14.26 21.87
N GLY A 732 22.56 -13.01 22.18
CA GLY A 732 21.91 -11.83 21.62
C GLY A 732 22.11 -11.72 20.11
N GLU A 733 23.30 -12.04 19.62
CA GLU A 733 23.61 -12.11 18.19
C GLU A 733 22.84 -13.25 17.50
N TRP A 734 22.82 -14.43 18.13
CA TRP A 734 22.01 -15.54 17.62
C TRP A 734 20.53 -15.16 17.50
N LEU A 735 20.00 -14.47 18.52
CA LEU A 735 18.61 -14.01 18.54
C LEU A 735 18.36 -12.91 17.50
N HIS A 736 19.25 -11.93 17.38
CA HIS A 736 19.20 -10.90 16.34
C HIS A 736 19.15 -11.54 14.95
N ARG A 737 20.07 -12.46 14.66
CA ARG A 737 20.16 -13.14 13.37
C ARG A 737 18.91 -13.93 13.03
N TYR A 738 18.32 -14.61 14.02
CA TYR A 738 17.05 -15.30 13.86
C TYR A 738 15.91 -14.31 13.55
N ILE A 739 15.85 -13.18 14.27
CA ILE A 739 14.83 -12.15 14.03
C ILE A 739 14.97 -11.59 12.60
N ILE A 740 16.16 -11.11 12.19
CA ILE A 740 16.33 -10.48 10.88
C ILE A 740 16.19 -11.42 9.67
N THR A 741 16.10 -12.73 9.88
CA THR A 741 15.91 -13.72 8.81
C THR A 741 14.47 -14.21 8.72
N GLU A 742 13.79 -14.40 9.85
CA GLU A 742 12.43 -14.96 9.88
C GLU A 742 11.31 -13.91 9.94
N VAL A 743 11.63 -12.70 10.39
CA VAL A 743 10.67 -11.62 10.63
C VAL A 743 10.41 -10.69 9.43
N PRO A 744 11.38 -10.38 8.55
CA PRO A 744 11.10 -9.52 7.39
C PRO A 744 10.06 -10.14 6.44
N PRO A 745 9.21 -9.31 5.81
CA PRO A 745 8.28 -9.75 4.77
C PRO A 745 8.96 -10.07 3.43
N ASP A 746 8.21 -10.59 2.47
CA ASP A 746 8.75 -11.01 1.18
C ASP A 746 9.39 -9.84 0.39
N GLU A 747 8.86 -8.62 0.54
CA GLU A 747 9.35 -7.41 -0.14
C GLU A 747 10.49 -6.66 0.59
N VAL A 748 10.85 -7.01 1.83
CA VAL A 748 11.81 -6.24 2.63
C VAL A 748 12.92 -7.14 3.17
N MET A 749 14.16 -6.67 3.10
CA MET A 749 15.32 -7.29 3.73
C MET A 749 15.80 -6.41 4.89
N PHE A 750 16.17 -7.02 6.02
CA PHE A 750 16.74 -6.28 7.15
C PHE A 750 18.27 -6.23 7.09
N ASP A 751 18.81 -5.11 7.56
CA ASP A 751 20.21 -4.85 7.88
C ASP A 751 20.91 -5.93 8.73
N PRO A 752 21.82 -6.83 8.27
CA PRO A 752 22.49 -7.72 9.22
C PRO A 752 23.58 -7.01 10.04
N ALA A 753 23.94 -5.76 9.76
CA ALA A 753 24.99 -5.06 10.47
C ALA A 753 24.52 -4.65 11.87
N ILE A 754 25.27 -5.08 12.88
CA ILE A 754 25.05 -4.72 14.27
C ILE A 754 25.69 -3.36 14.53
N SER A 755 24.91 -2.40 15.01
CA SER A 755 25.46 -1.14 15.50
C SER A 755 26.33 -1.36 16.75
N TRP A 756 27.46 -0.65 16.84
CA TRP A 756 28.30 -0.68 18.03
C TRP A 756 27.53 -0.30 19.31
N ILE A 757 26.46 0.49 19.19
CA ILE A 757 25.57 0.89 20.30
C ILE A 757 24.85 -0.34 20.87
N ALA A 758 24.42 -1.28 20.01
CA ALA A 758 23.77 -2.51 20.44
C ALA A 758 24.70 -3.41 21.27
N LEU A 759 26.02 -3.29 21.10
CA LEU A 759 27.01 -3.96 21.93
C LEU A 759 27.34 -3.14 23.18
N ALA A 760 27.59 -1.84 23.06
CA ALA A 760 28.04 -1.02 24.18
C ALA A 760 26.95 -0.79 25.23
N ALA A 761 25.71 -0.50 24.82
CA ALA A 761 24.64 -0.10 25.73
C ALA A 761 24.28 -1.19 26.77
N PRO A 762 24.11 -2.48 26.41
CA PRO A 762 23.85 -3.53 27.40
C PRO A 762 24.94 -3.65 28.46
N ALA A 763 26.21 -3.58 28.07
CA ALA A 763 27.33 -3.63 29.01
C ALA A 763 27.37 -2.39 29.93
N ILE A 764 27.08 -1.20 29.39
CA ILE A 764 26.99 0.03 30.18
C ILE A 764 25.85 -0.08 31.19
N VAL A 765 24.66 -0.56 30.78
CA VAL A 765 23.52 -0.78 31.67
C VAL A 765 23.92 -1.72 32.82
N VAL A 766 24.49 -2.88 32.52
CA VAL A 766 24.93 -3.83 33.55
C VAL A 766 26.00 -3.21 34.46
N ALA A 767 26.97 -2.48 33.91
CA ALA A 767 28.00 -1.80 34.69
C ALA A 767 27.42 -0.74 35.63
N VAL A 768 26.44 0.06 35.17
CA VAL A 768 25.74 1.06 35.98
C VAL A 768 24.96 0.37 37.10
N VAL A 769 24.21 -0.70 36.79
CA VAL A 769 23.46 -1.45 37.82
C VAL A 769 24.40 -2.03 38.87
N LEU A 770 25.52 -2.62 38.46
CA LEU A 770 26.56 -3.11 39.37
C LEU A 770 27.19 -2.00 40.21
N ALA A 771 27.45 -0.82 39.63
CA ALA A 771 27.99 0.31 40.38
C ALA A 771 27.02 0.81 41.46
N VAL A 772 25.74 0.95 41.12
CA VAL A 772 24.68 1.36 42.06
C VAL A 772 24.52 0.34 43.19
N LEU A 773 24.44 -0.94 42.85
CA LEU A 773 24.33 -2.00 43.85
C LEU A 773 25.59 -2.11 44.73
N GLY A 774 26.78 -1.94 44.15
CA GLY A 774 28.04 -1.88 44.90
C GLY A 774 28.06 -0.73 45.90
N TRP A 775 27.54 0.44 45.52
CA TRP A 775 27.38 1.58 46.42
C TRP A 775 26.37 1.30 47.55
N ILE A 776 25.24 0.65 47.24
CA ILE A 776 24.25 0.24 48.25
C ILE A 776 24.89 -0.70 49.28
N VAL A 777 25.62 -1.72 48.82
CA VAL A 777 26.32 -2.68 49.70
C VAL A 777 27.40 -1.99 50.52
N TYR A 778 28.17 -1.07 49.92
CA TYR A 778 29.17 -0.30 50.65
C TYR A 778 28.54 0.44 51.84
N ARG A 779 27.41 1.12 51.64
CA ARG A 779 26.69 1.80 52.74
C ARG A 779 26.15 0.84 53.78
N GLN A 780 25.59 -0.29 53.36
CA GLN A 780 25.12 -1.32 54.29
C GLN A 780 26.27 -1.81 55.18
N LEU A 781 27.42 -2.15 54.58
CA LEU A 781 28.60 -2.64 55.31
C LEU A 781 29.25 -1.58 56.21
N GLU A 782 29.10 -0.29 55.90
CA GLU A 782 29.57 0.80 56.78
C GLU A 782 28.82 0.78 58.12
N THR A 783 27.51 0.54 58.07
CA THR A 783 26.58 0.59 59.22
C THR A 783 26.40 -0.73 59.98
N VAL A 784 26.98 -1.84 59.54
CA VAL A 784 26.85 -3.15 60.22
C VAL A 784 27.59 -3.16 61.55
N ASP A 785 26.86 -3.49 62.62
CA ASP A 785 27.42 -3.72 63.96
C ASP A 785 28.25 -5.01 63.96
N MET A 786 29.57 -4.84 64.11
CA MET A 786 30.54 -5.92 64.08
C MET A 786 30.38 -6.88 65.27
N LEU A 787 29.87 -6.41 66.42
CA LEU A 787 29.69 -7.23 67.61
C LEU A 787 28.45 -8.11 67.51
N GLU A 788 27.37 -7.61 66.89
CA GLU A 788 26.13 -8.36 66.72
C GLU A 788 26.28 -9.51 65.71
N ALA A 789 27.01 -9.26 64.61
CA ALA A 789 27.31 -10.29 63.61
C ALA A 789 28.20 -11.44 64.13
N LEU A 790 28.90 -11.24 65.26
CA LEU A 790 29.73 -12.24 65.94
C LEU A 790 29.01 -12.90 67.14
N LYS A 791 27.90 -12.33 67.63
CA LYS A 791 27.18 -12.79 68.85
C LYS A 791 26.14 -13.88 68.61
N SER A 792 25.62 -14.07 67.40
CA SER A 792 24.62 -15.12 67.14
C SER A 792 25.26 -16.49 66.89
N VAL A 793 25.67 -17.15 67.98
CA VAL A 793 25.61 -18.60 68.28
C VAL A 793 26.38 -18.76 69.61
N GLU A 794 25.70 -18.43 70.71
CA GLU A 794 25.78 -19.18 71.98
C GLU A 794 24.35 -19.49 72.42
#